data_AF-A0A0C3MVX7-F1
#
_entry.id   AF-A0A0C3MVX7-F1
#
_cell.length_a   1.000
_cell.length_b   1.000
_cell.length_c   1.000
_cell.angle_alpha   90.00
_cell.angle_beta   90.00
_cell.angle_gamma   90.00
#
_symmetry.space_group_name_H-M   'P 1'
#
loop_
_entity.id
_entity.type
_entity.pdbx_description
1 polymer ?
#
loop_
_entity_poly.entity_id
_entity_poly.type
_entity_poly.pdbx_seq_one_letter_code
_entity_poly.pdbx_strand_id
1 'polypeptide(L)'
;MTLALENVPKEAYPSISDPAFRIACYASEISLQVYFDDVKQFVFSKVSEELNDLLGSNDNIIRHAARDRFMALARWKDEPCPLSYNQGVLSNLLLAITPSDAGKFDLTTSVLGQRPVTFFVETIITQCARDGHRKPPFIHTGNFFHVANVAIDEIKAIARRAGIPPLHEHRFMVDAFCCACEALKINHVPWSPNPANRAGRPSTTVVHDVWLNLGAKALSSTMNSSTLSRSNSALLMAQQASVQIQSSDPRGDWSAIDVQLTAFDSVLHKVNLPSEWDLSHIAGGSSPPYILEAYHFVRNTYDGTKPLHRLAMISAIVCCGLLPKIFPPSLDRYPSNRSEYQHYVQDLDWVTRTGRKGINDPQPFITMVSAFVINLYEASSPISQRMRSRADLRPWFAKHTAIIQQCTLPAAKGINSMLLVRLGLATVETASGFRSAKWNIDIRPLPMTIIEEKHAEVVRLLKTGGKYGGFDAVRYLVGARAADVLNDHHYVLGRPLPSSLRLASSSKRTHQECDSGDEGGQGIHASSGSGRKFSRPYGPVWICVCFAFTSHSPNTTIMDAESATASTMSIDARTTRRHAIANMPTMDPPPDLANLIQSDVIEYLYDADDDDDRPTVVRYEIGNTVSIHPNNVLSGPCPRVR
;
A
#
# COMPACT_ATOMS: atom_id res chain seq x y z
N MET A 1 -32.13 -2.62 17.11
CA MET A 1 -31.44 -2.02 15.96
C MET A 1 -31.71 -0.52 15.91
N THR A 2 -32.93 -0.08 15.62
CA THR A 2 -33.31 1.34 15.43
C THR A 2 -32.76 2.31 16.49
N LEU A 3 -32.94 2.05 17.79
CA LEU A 3 -32.38 2.88 18.88
C LEU A 3 -30.84 3.03 18.84
N ALA A 4 -30.11 2.03 18.34
CA ALA A 4 -28.65 2.11 18.18
C ALA A 4 -28.27 2.92 16.91
N LEU A 5 -29.07 2.84 15.85
CA LEU A 5 -28.89 3.63 14.63
C LEU A 5 -29.28 5.11 14.81
N GLU A 6 -30.17 5.41 15.76
CA GLU A 6 -30.46 6.78 16.21
C GLU A 6 -29.31 7.37 17.03
N ASN A 7 -28.44 6.53 17.59
CA ASN A 7 -27.35 6.92 18.49
C ASN A 7 -25.98 6.41 18.00
N VAL A 8 -25.74 6.44 16.67
CA VAL A 8 -24.45 6.00 16.11
C VAL A 8 -23.28 6.75 16.78
N PRO A 9 -22.30 6.05 17.37
CA PRO A 9 -21.14 6.69 17.97
C PRO A 9 -20.42 7.59 16.97
N LYS A 10 -20.00 8.79 17.40
CA LYS A 10 -19.22 9.73 16.56
C LYS A 10 -17.90 9.13 16.06
N GLU A 11 -17.41 8.09 16.75
CA GLU A 11 -16.18 7.37 16.47
C GLU A 11 -16.40 6.14 15.56
N ALA A 12 -17.65 5.76 15.24
CA ALA A 12 -17.94 4.66 14.32
C ALA A 12 -17.71 5.13 12.87
N TYR A 13 -16.78 4.46 12.16
CA TYR A 13 -16.38 4.78 10.78
C TYR A 13 -16.09 6.28 10.55
N PRO A 14 -15.14 6.88 11.28
CA PRO A 14 -14.90 8.32 11.26
C PRO A 14 -14.30 8.81 9.94
N SER A 15 -13.81 7.90 9.11
CA SER A 15 -13.29 8.16 7.76
C SER A 15 -14.36 8.10 6.67
N ILE A 16 -15.63 7.81 7.00
CA ILE A 16 -16.77 7.85 6.06
C ILE A 16 -17.50 9.18 6.23
N SER A 17 -17.48 9.99 5.17
CA SER A 17 -18.13 11.31 5.11
C SER A 17 -19.63 11.25 4.84
N ASP A 18 -20.10 10.29 4.03
CA ASP A 18 -21.52 10.05 3.77
C ASP A 18 -22.23 9.52 5.04
N PRO A 19 -23.15 10.30 5.67
CA PRO A 19 -23.84 9.87 6.86
C PRO A 19 -24.71 8.63 6.64
N ALA A 20 -25.31 8.46 5.45
CA ALA A 20 -26.19 7.33 5.16
C ALA A 20 -25.38 6.04 5.05
N PHE A 21 -24.30 6.04 4.28
CA PHE A 21 -23.39 4.89 4.20
C PHE A 21 -22.75 4.58 5.57
N ARG A 22 -22.39 5.61 6.35
CA ARG A 22 -21.83 5.43 7.71
C ARG A 22 -22.80 4.69 8.65
N ILE A 23 -24.08 5.06 8.66
CA ILE A 23 -25.11 4.37 9.46
C ILE A 23 -25.33 2.95 8.93
N ALA A 24 -25.27 2.73 7.60
CA ALA A 24 -25.39 1.40 7.01
C ALA A 24 -24.22 0.47 7.38
N CYS A 25 -22.98 0.96 7.41
CA CYS A 25 -21.82 0.21 7.90
C CYS A 25 -22.01 -0.16 9.38
N TYR A 26 -22.47 0.77 10.22
CA TYR A 26 -22.71 0.51 11.63
C TYR A 26 -23.86 -0.49 11.88
N ALA A 27 -24.95 -0.44 11.10
CA ALA A 27 -26.00 -1.45 11.13
C ALA A 27 -25.48 -2.85 10.75
N SER A 28 -24.61 -2.91 9.75
CA SER A 28 -23.94 -4.13 9.31
C SER A 28 -23.02 -4.68 10.42
N GLU A 29 -22.24 -3.81 11.06
CA GLU A 29 -21.34 -4.16 12.17
C GLU A 29 -22.08 -4.78 13.35
N ILE A 30 -23.17 -4.15 13.82
CA ILE A 30 -23.99 -4.69 14.91
C ILE A 30 -24.48 -6.11 14.57
N SER A 31 -24.89 -6.35 13.32
CA SER A 31 -25.32 -7.68 12.91
C SER A 31 -24.16 -8.69 12.91
N LEU A 32 -22.96 -8.29 12.47
CA LEU A 32 -21.77 -9.13 12.43
C LEU A 32 -21.16 -9.40 13.82
N GLN A 33 -21.39 -8.51 14.80
CA GLN A 33 -21.08 -8.79 16.20
C GLN A 33 -21.95 -9.94 16.74
N VAL A 34 -23.24 -9.99 16.40
CA VAL A 34 -24.11 -11.14 16.73
C VAL A 34 -23.65 -12.41 16.00
N TYR A 35 -23.07 -12.29 14.79
CA TYR A 35 -22.42 -13.43 14.13
C TYR A 35 -21.19 -13.93 14.90
N PHE A 36 -20.39 -13.05 15.50
CA PHE A 36 -19.31 -13.47 16.39
C PHE A 36 -19.82 -14.23 17.60
N ASP A 37 -20.90 -13.79 18.26
CA ASP A 37 -21.49 -14.51 19.39
C ASP A 37 -21.98 -15.91 19.00
N ASP A 38 -22.68 -16.03 17.88
CA ASP A 38 -23.12 -17.31 17.32
C ASP A 38 -21.92 -18.25 17.06
N VAL A 39 -20.86 -17.76 16.40
CA VAL A 39 -19.66 -18.54 16.08
C VAL A 39 -18.88 -18.93 17.33
N LYS A 40 -18.64 -17.98 18.25
CA LYS A 40 -17.99 -18.22 19.53
C LYS A 40 -18.70 -19.30 20.32
N GLN A 41 -20.03 -19.21 20.44
CA GLN A 41 -20.81 -20.18 21.19
C GLN A 41 -20.84 -21.55 20.50
N PHE A 42 -20.99 -21.59 19.18
CA PHE A 42 -20.98 -22.82 18.39
C PHE A 42 -19.64 -23.59 18.51
N VAL A 43 -18.52 -22.92 18.22
CA VAL A 43 -17.18 -23.53 18.30
C VAL A 43 -16.86 -23.91 19.74
N PHE A 44 -17.17 -23.05 20.72
CA PHE A 44 -16.95 -23.36 22.13
C PHE A 44 -17.72 -24.61 22.57
N SER A 45 -19.02 -24.69 22.26
CA SER A 45 -19.82 -25.86 22.60
C SER A 45 -19.30 -27.14 21.95
N LYS A 46 -18.97 -27.11 20.65
CA LYS A 46 -18.54 -28.31 19.93
C LYS A 46 -17.13 -28.79 20.30
N VAL A 47 -16.18 -27.88 20.48
CA VAL A 47 -14.84 -28.25 20.95
C VAL A 47 -14.88 -28.67 22.43
N SER A 48 -15.73 -28.07 23.28
CA SER A 48 -15.87 -28.53 24.67
C SER A 48 -16.49 -29.93 24.77
N GLU A 49 -17.48 -30.23 23.92
CA GLU A 49 -18.08 -31.57 23.78
C GLU A 49 -17.02 -32.62 23.40
N GLU A 50 -16.16 -32.32 22.42
CA GLU A 50 -15.01 -33.14 22.02
C GLU A 50 -13.96 -33.31 23.14
N LEU A 51 -13.65 -32.24 23.88
CA LEU A 51 -12.60 -32.24 24.90
C LEU A 51 -13.01 -32.91 26.22
N ASN A 52 -14.30 -33.00 26.54
CA ASN A 52 -14.78 -33.54 27.83
C ASN A 52 -14.26 -34.98 28.09
N ASP A 53 -14.34 -35.86 27.10
CA ASP A 53 -13.86 -37.25 27.23
C ASP A 53 -12.33 -37.30 27.41
N LEU A 54 -11.61 -36.41 26.72
CA LEU A 54 -10.14 -36.31 26.79
C LEU A 54 -9.66 -35.72 28.12
N LEU A 55 -10.42 -34.79 28.72
CA LEU A 55 -10.18 -34.25 30.06
C LEU A 55 -10.43 -35.31 31.16
N GLY A 56 -11.30 -36.28 30.91
CA GLY A 56 -11.53 -37.45 31.76
C GLY A 56 -10.51 -38.58 31.58
N SER A 57 -9.65 -38.54 30.55
CA SER A 57 -8.70 -39.61 30.24
C SER A 57 -7.75 -39.92 31.40
N ASN A 58 -7.41 -41.20 31.58
CA ASN A 58 -6.41 -41.66 32.55
C ASN A 58 -4.97 -41.33 32.11
N ASP A 59 -4.73 -41.08 30.82
CA ASP A 59 -3.43 -40.68 30.30
C ASP A 59 -3.18 -39.19 30.60
N ASN A 60 -2.11 -38.91 31.35
CA ASN A 60 -1.71 -37.56 31.72
C ASN A 60 -1.31 -36.70 30.50
N ILE A 61 -0.78 -37.30 29.42
CA ILE A 61 -0.37 -36.58 28.20
C ILE A 61 -1.63 -36.11 27.46
N ILE A 62 -2.58 -37.02 27.23
CA ILE A 62 -3.88 -36.69 26.60
C ILE A 62 -4.63 -35.64 27.44
N ARG A 63 -4.69 -35.83 28.76
CA ARG A 63 -5.36 -34.91 29.68
C ARG A 63 -4.72 -33.52 29.70
N HIS A 64 -3.39 -33.43 29.65
CA HIS A 64 -2.68 -32.15 29.60
C HIS A 64 -2.92 -31.43 28.26
N ALA A 65 -2.80 -32.14 27.14
CA ALA A 65 -3.10 -31.57 25.83
C ALA A 65 -4.55 -31.07 25.74
N ALA A 66 -5.51 -31.82 26.27
CA ALA A 66 -6.91 -31.40 26.33
C ALA A 66 -7.12 -30.13 27.18
N ARG A 67 -6.39 -29.97 28.29
CA ARG A 67 -6.41 -28.73 29.09
C ARG A 67 -5.84 -27.54 28.31
N ASP A 68 -4.72 -27.74 27.60
CA ASP A 68 -4.11 -26.67 26.79
C ASP A 68 -5.05 -26.21 25.67
N ARG A 69 -5.70 -27.16 24.96
CA ARG A 69 -6.75 -26.89 23.97
C ARG A 69 -7.93 -26.13 24.58
N PHE A 70 -8.40 -26.53 25.77
CA PHE A 70 -9.51 -25.87 26.47
C PHE A 70 -9.16 -24.43 26.91
N MET A 71 -7.95 -24.21 27.41
CA MET A 71 -7.46 -22.87 27.77
C MET A 71 -7.30 -21.96 26.54
N ALA A 72 -6.83 -22.51 25.41
CA ALA A 72 -6.76 -21.78 24.15
C ALA A 72 -8.15 -21.41 23.64
N LEU A 73 -9.12 -22.34 23.70
CA LEU A 73 -10.52 -22.13 23.34
C LEU A 73 -11.17 -21.02 24.17
N ALA A 74 -10.95 -21.01 25.49
CA ALA A 74 -11.44 -19.97 26.38
C ALA A 74 -10.87 -18.60 26.01
N ARG A 75 -9.54 -18.49 25.84
CA ARG A 75 -8.89 -17.24 25.41
C ARG A 75 -9.44 -16.74 24.08
N TRP A 76 -9.54 -17.61 23.07
CA TRP A 76 -10.10 -17.25 21.76
C TRP A 76 -11.56 -16.78 21.84
N LYS A 77 -12.38 -17.39 22.70
CA LYS A 77 -13.78 -16.99 22.91
C LYS A 77 -13.90 -15.57 23.46
N ASP A 78 -12.96 -15.13 24.29
CA ASP A 78 -13.01 -13.80 24.92
C ASP A 78 -12.52 -12.68 23.98
N GLU A 79 -11.85 -13.01 22.87
CA GLU A 79 -11.32 -12.02 21.91
C GLU A 79 -12.43 -11.21 21.21
N PRO A 80 -12.30 -9.88 21.04
CA PRO A 80 -13.34 -9.06 20.40
C PRO A 80 -13.46 -9.30 18.89
N CYS A 81 -12.37 -9.74 18.23
CA CYS A 81 -12.33 -10.06 16.80
C CYS A 81 -11.88 -11.50 16.58
N PRO A 82 -12.70 -12.52 16.94
CA PRO A 82 -12.31 -13.93 16.98
C PRO A 82 -12.00 -14.52 15.60
N LEU A 83 -12.45 -13.87 14.52
CA LEU A 83 -12.26 -14.30 13.13
C LEU A 83 -11.11 -13.57 12.42
N SER A 84 -10.28 -12.86 13.20
CA SER A 84 -9.16 -12.07 12.72
C SER A 84 -7.87 -12.86 12.57
N TYR A 85 -6.95 -12.29 11.79
CA TYR A 85 -5.61 -12.81 11.60
C TYR A 85 -4.62 -12.39 12.69
N ASN A 86 -5.06 -11.73 13.77
CA ASN A 86 -4.16 -11.44 14.89
C ASN A 86 -3.50 -12.74 15.38
N GLN A 87 -2.17 -12.72 15.53
CA GLN A 87 -1.39 -13.92 15.81
C GLN A 87 -1.87 -14.66 17.08
N GLY A 88 -2.22 -13.93 18.14
CA GLY A 88 -2.76 -14.49 19.38
C GLY A 88 -4.12 -15.17 19.15
N VAL A 89 -5.05 -14.47 18.50
CA VAL A 89 -6.38 -14.98 18.15
C VAL A 89 -6.29 -16.26 17.31
N LEU A 90 -5.60 -16.22 16.17
CA LEU A 90 -5.53 -17.36 15.25
C LEU A 90 -4.74 -18.53 15.87
N SER A 91 -3.66 -18.29 16.62
CA SER A 91 -2.90 -19.37 17.26
C SER A 91 -3.71 -20.08 18.35
N ASN A 92 -4.51 -19.34 19.13
CA ASN A 92 -5.43 -19.92 20.11
C ASN A 92 -6.55 -20.72 19.42
N LEU A 93 -7.12 -20.21 18.31
CA LEU A 93 -8.11 -20.94 17.52
C LEU A 93 -7.53 -22.26 16.97
N LEU A 94 -6.40 -22.19 16.27
CA LEU A 94 -5.71 -23.36 15.69
C LEU A 94 -5.43 -24.40 16.77
N LEU A 95 -4.88 -23.98 17.91
CA LEU A 95 -4.61 -24.89 19.03
C LEU A 95 -5.90 -25.51 19.58
N ALA A 96 -6.99 -24.75 19.71
CA ALA A 96 -8.26 -25.26 20.19
C ALA A 96 -8.88 -26.31 19.25
N ILE A 97 -8.95 -26.04 17.94
CA ILE A 97 -9.68 -26.89 16.98
C ILE A 97 -8.86 -28.07 16.43
N THR A 98 -7.53 -28.02 16.48
CA THR A 98 -6.68 -29.08 15.90
C THR A 98 -6.55 -30.26 16.87
N PRO A 99 -6.89 -31.50 16.45
CA PRO A 99 -6.61 -32.70 17.23
C PRO A 99 -5.11 -32.90 17.50
N SER A 100 -4.76 -33.40 18.69
CA SER A 100 -3.37 -33.55 19.13
C SER A 100 -2.53 -34.52 18.28
N ASP A 101 -3.16 -35.36 17.48
CA ASP A 101 -2.57 -36.36 16.58
C ASP A 101 -2.49 -35.92 15.11
N ALA A 102 -3.12 -34.80 14.72
CA ALA A 102 -3.17 -34.32 13.34
C ALA A 102 -1.79 -33.95 12.73
N GLY A 103 -0.74 -33.80 13.54
CA GLY A 103 0.64 -33.60 13.10
C GLY A 103 0.96 -32.23 12.49
N LYS A 104 -0.05 -31.41 12.18
CA LYS A 104 0.07 -30.04 11.68
C LYS A 104 -1.11 -29.20 12.18
N PHE A 105 -0.85 -27.96 12.62
CA PHE A 105 -1.88 -26.95 12.85
C PHE A 105 -2.23 -26.26 11.53
N ASP A 106 -3.51 -26.26 11.16
CA ASP A 106 -4.03 -25.59 9.96
C ASP A 106 -5.54 -25.32 10.11
N LEU A 107 -6.09 -24.43 9.28
CA LEU A 107 -7.54 -24.31 9.13
C LEU A 107 -7.99 -25.28 8.02
N THR A 108 -8.73 -26.35 8.34
CA THR A 108 -9.22 -27.28 7.30
C THR A 108 -10.06 -26.53 6.29
N THR A 109 -9.57 -26.44 5.05
CA THR A 109 -10.19 -25.58 4.04
C THR A 109 -11.44 -26.21 3.43
N SER A 110 -12.49 -25.40 3.28
CA SER A 110 -13.65 -25.73 2.48
C SER A 110 -13.28 -26.02 1.01
N VAL A 111 -13.97 -26.95 0.35
CA VAL A 111 -13.87 -27.21 -1.11
C VAL A 111 -14.14 -25.98 -1.97
N LEU A 112 -14.78 -24.95 -1.41
CA LEU A 112 -14.94 -23.67 -2.11
C LEU A 112 -13.60 -22.94 -2.31
N GLY A 113 -12.53 -23.37 -1.62
CA GLY A 113 -11.23 -22.72 -1.61
C GLY A 113 -11.27 -21.38 -0.90
N GLN A 114 -10.36 -20.48 -1.26
CA GLN A 114 -10.45 -19.08 -0.87
C GLN A 114 -11.56 -18.37 -1.65
N ARG A 115 -12.28 -17.46 -0.98
CA ARG A 115 -13.31 -16.60 -1.58
C ARG A 115 -13.03 -15.13 -1.23
N PRO A 116 -13.59 -14.15 -1.95
CA PRO A 116 -13.58 -12.76 -1.50
C PRO A 116 -14.63 -12.52 -0.40
N VAL A 117 -14.49 -11.44 0.37
CA VAL A 117 -15.50 -11.00 1.37
C VAL A 117 -16.88 -10.78 0.73
N THR A 118 -16.91 -10.23 -0.50
CA THR A 118 -18.15 -10.01 -1.25
C THR A 118 -18.97 -11.29 -1.42
N PHE A 119 -18.33 -12.45 -1.64
CA PHE A 119 -19.03 -13.74 -1.74
C PHE A 119 -19.74 -14.13 -0.43
N PHE A 120 -19.10 -13.88 0.73
CA PHE A 120 -19.70 -14.12 2.05
C PHE A 120 -20.90 -13.18 2.28
N VAL A 121 -20.74 -11.90 1.96
CA VAL A 121 -21.78 -10.87 2.11
C VAL A 121 -22.96 -11.10 1.15
N GLU A 122 -22.72 -11.38 -0.12
CA GLU A 122 -23.74 -11.78 -1.10
C GLU A 122 -24.50 -13.04 -0.65
N THR A 123 -23.80 -14.00 -0.05
CA THR A 123 -24.39 -15.23 0.49
C THR A 123 -25.30 -14.95 1.69
N ILE A 124 -24.96 -13.99 2.55
CA ILE A 124 -25.82 -13.51 3.65
C ILE A 124 -27.08 -12.85 3.06
N ILE A 125 -26.90 -11.82 2.24
CA ILE A 125 -28.01 -11.01 1.69
C ILE A 125 -28.97 -11.87 0.87
N THR A 126 -28.45 -12.78 0.04
CA THR A 126 -29.26 -13.67 -0.81
C THR A 126 -30.07 -14.69 0.00
N GLN A 127 -29.57 -15.12 1.16
CA GLN A 127 -30.30 -16.05 2.04
C GLN A 127 -31.30 -15.35 2.94
N CYS A 128 -30.99 -14.15 3.43
CA CYS A 128 -31.97 -13.30 4.12
C CYS A 128 -33.16 -12.95 3.21
N ALA A 129 -32.92 -12.73 1.91
CA ALA A 129 -33.97 -12.49 0.93
C ALA A 129 -34.81 -13.73 0.52
N ARG A 130 -34.64 -14.90 1.16
CA ARG A 130 -35.31 -16.16 0.78
C ARG A 130 -35.84 -16.93 1.99
N ASP A 131 -37.13 -17.23 1.98
CA ASP A 131 -37.72 -18.21 2.90
C ASP A 131 -37.22 -19.61 2.54
N GLY A 132 -36.34 -20.17 3.38
CA GLY A 132 -35.78 -21.49 3.13
C GLY A 132 -34.80 -21.97 4.20
N HIS A 133 -34.25 -23.17 3.98
CA HIS A 133 -33.27 -23.74 4.89
C HIS A 133 -31.99 -22.91 4.92
N ARG A 134 -31.63 -22.46 6.13
CA ARG A 134 -30.35 -21.82 6.45
C ARG A 134 -29.18 -22.70 6.01
N LYS A 135 -28.25 -22.13 5.25
CA LYS A 135 -26.96 -22.72 4.85
C LYS A 135 -25.83 -21.89 5.46
N PRO A 136 -24.55 -22.27 5.32
CA PRO A 136 -23.47 -21.41 5.75
C PRO A 136 -23.58 -20.03 5.07
N PRO A 137 -23.22 -18.94 5.76
CA PRO A 137 -22.56 -18.91 7.07
C PRO A 137 -23.47 -19.08 8.30
N PHE A 138 -24.79 -19.20 8.14
CA PHE A 138 -25.72 -19.22 9.27
C PHE A 138 -25.64 -20.52 10.08
N ILE A 139 -25.39 -20.37 11.38
CA ILE A 139 -25.45 -21.45 12.36
C ILE A 139 -26.93 -21.71 12.71
N HIS A 140 -27.33 -22.99 12.80
CA HIS A 140 -28.75 -23.36 12.90
C HIS A 140 -29.42 -22.79 14.17
N THR A 141 -28.74 -22.88 15.31
CA THR A 141 -29.16 -22.36 16.62
C THR A 141 -28.81 -20.87 16.82
N GLY A 142 -28.30 -20.20 15.79
CA GLY A 142 -27.80 -18.83 15.86
C GLY A 142 -28.88 -17.77 15.69
N ASN A 143 -28.66 -16.61 16.32
CA ASN A 143 -29.53 -15.44 16.22
C ASN A 143 -29.20 -14.55 15.02
N PHE A 144 -28.00 -14.66 14.44
CA PHE A 144 -27.49 -13.80 13.37
C PHE A 144 -28.45 -13.72 12.18
N PHE A 145 -29.09 -14.82 11.77
CA PHE A 145 -30.05 -14.80 10.66
C PHE A 145 -31.18 -13.76 10.88
N HIS A 146 -31.73 -13.68 12.09
CA HIS A 146 -32.81 -12.74 12.38
C HIS A 146 -32.29 -11.29 12.45
N VAL A 147 -31.13 -11.07 13.07
CA VAL A 147 -30.52 -9.73 13.17
C VAL A 147 -30.04 -9.22 11.82
N ALA A 148 -29.49 -10.08 10.96
CA ALA A 148 -29.07 -9.75 9.60
C ALA A 148 -30.26 -9.34 8.72
N ASN A 149 -31.41 -10.02 8.82
CA ASN A 149 -32.64 -9.61 8.13
C ASN A 149 -33.05 -8.18 8.53
N VAL A 150 -33.13 -7.89 9.83
CA VAL A 150 -33.46 -6.56 10.35
C VAL A 150 -32.44 -5.50 9.90
N ALA A 151 -31.14 -5.83 9.95
CA ALA A 151 -30.09 -4.93 9.48
C ALA A 151 -30.23 -4.63 7.97
N ILE A 152 -30.48 -5.65 7.16
CA ILE A 152 -30.68 -5.54 5.70
C ILE A 152 -31.87 -4.62 5.38
N ASP A 153 -33.00 -4.76 6.08
CA ASP A 153 -34.18 -3.94 5.81
C ASP A 153 -34.01 -2.49 6.30
N GLU A 154 -33.33 -2.27 7.43
CA GLU A 154 -32.92 -0.92 7.87
C GLU A 154 -31.94 -0.27 6.87
N ILE A 155 -30.98 -1.03 6.32
CA ILE A 155 -30.04 -0.52 5.31
C ILE A 155 -30.76 -0.15 4.01
N LYS A 156 -31.75 -0.95 3.55
CA LYS A 156 -32.62 -0.57 2.42
C LYS A 156 -33.39 0.72 2.73
N ALA A 157 -33.94 0.86 3.93
CA ALA A 157 -34.65 2.07 4.34
C ALA A 157 -33.73 3.30 4.45
N ILE A 158 -32.46 3.12 4.82
CA ILE A 158 -31.42 4.17 4.79
C ILE A 158 -31.11 4.54 3.33
N ALA A 159 -30.85 3.57 2.45
CA ALA A 159 -30.55 3.80 1.03
C ALA A 159 -31.67 4.59 0.33
N ARG A 160 -32.93 4.22 0.56
CA ARG A 160 -34.11 4.93 0.02
C ARG A 160 -34.24 6.36 0.54
N ARG A 161 -34.02 6.57 1.85
CA ARG A 161 -34.01 7.92 2.45
C ARG A 161 -32.87 8.79 1.91
N ALA A 162 -31.74 8.19 1.54
CA ALA A 162 -30.63 8.87 0.88
C ALA A 162 -30.82 9.09 -0.63
N GLY A 163 -31.96 8.69 -1.20
CA GLY A 163 -32.25 8.85 -2.64
C GLY A 163 -31.50 7.89 -3.56
N ILE A 164 -30.93 6.80 -3.02
CA ILE A 164 -30.23 5.80 -3.83
C ILE A 164 -31.23 5.06 -4.72
N PRO A 165 -31.02 5.00 -6.05
CA PRO A 165 -31.96 4.31 -6.94
C PRO A 165 -32.11 2.83 -6.60
N PRO A 166 -33.29 2.21 -6.78
CA PRO A 166 -33.53 0.80 -6.48
C PRO A 166 -32.52 -0.18 -7.12
N LEU A 167 -32.00 0.15 -8.31
CA LEU A 167 -31.00 -0.67 -9.01
C LEU A 167 -29.63 -0.70 -8.30
N HIS A 168 -29.36 0.27 -7.41
CA HIS A 168 -28.13 0.40 -6.63
C HIS A 168 -28.29 -0.01 -5.16
N GLU A 169 -29.51 -0.22 -4.65
CA GLU A 169 -29.77 -0.67 -3.26
C GLU A 169 -28.96 -1.94 -2.91
N HIS A 170 -28.91 -2.92 -3.81
CA HIS A 170 -28.17 -4.16 -3.55
C HIS A 170 -26.67 -3.92 -3.37
N ARG A 171 -26.06 -3.11 -4.24
CA ARG A 171 -24.64 -2.78 -4.15
C ARG A 171 -24.34 -1.99 -2.87
N PHE A 172 -25.16 -1.01 -2.52
CA PHE A 172 -25.00 -0.25 -1.28
C PHE A 172 -25.03 -1.15 -0.02
N MET A 173 -25.91 -2.16 0.01
CA MET A 173 -25.91 -3.17 1.07
C MET A 173 -24.63 -4.01 1.09
N VAL A 174 -24.15 -4.48 -0.08
CA VAL A 174 -22.92 -5.28 -0.17
C VAL A 174 -21.71 -4.47 0.28
N ASP A 175 -21.58 -3.23 -0.20
CA ASP A 175 -20.46 -2.34 0.12
C ASP A 175 -20.43 -2.01 1.63
N ALA A 176 -21.59 -1.79 2.27
CA ALA A 176 -21.70 -1.53 3.71
C ALA A 176 -21.32 -2.74 4.57
N PHE A 177 -21.79 -3.94 4.21
CA PHE A 177 -21.43 -5.18 4.89
C PHE A 177 -19.95 -5.54 4.68
N CYS A 178 -19.37 -5.30 3.50
CA CYS A 178 -17.95 -5.52 3.26
C CYS A 178 -17.09 -4.59 4.13
N CYS A 179 -17.44 -3.30 4.20
CA CYS A 179 -16.77 -2.34 5.07
C CYS A 179 -16.79 -2.77 6.55
N ALA A 180 -17.94 -3.25 7.04
CA ALA A 180 -18.05 -3.78 8.40
C ALA A 180 -17.25 -5.09 8.61
N CYS A 181 -17.21 -6.00 7.62
CA CYS A 181 -16.36 -7.19 7.68
C CYS A 181 -14.87 -6.84 7.76
N GLU A 182 -14.43 -5.77 7.08
CA GLU A 182 -13.04 -5.30 7.13
C GLU A 182 -12.71 -4.62 8.47
N ALA A 183 -13.61 -3.77 8.99
CA ALA A 183 -13.47 -3.14 10.30
C ALA A 183 -13.38 -4.17 11.44
N LEU A 184 -14.22 -5.22 11.39
CA LEU A 184 -14.21 -6.34 12.32
C LEU A 184 -13.13 -7.41 12.01
N LYS A 185 -12.26 -7.17 11.02
CA LYS A 185 -11.19 -8.08 10.58
C LYS A 185 -11.65 -9.51 10.28
N ILE A 186 -12.83 -9.70 9.65
CA ILE A 186 -13.35 -11.03 9.31
C ILE A 186 -12.55 -11.62 8.14
N ASN A 187 -11.74 -12.63 8.44
CA ASN A 187 -10.81 -13.24 7.50
C ASN A 187 -11.10 -14.72 7.21
N HIS A 188 -11.71 -15.43 8.16
CA HIS A 188 -12.12 -16.81 8.00
C HIS A 188 -13.44 -17.05 8.74
N VAL A 189 -14.30 -17.94 8.22
CA VAL A 189 -15.62 -18.23 8.79
C VAL A 189 -15.88 -19.73 8.84
N PRO A 190 -16.57 -20.27 9.87
CA PRO A 190 -16.98 -21.67 9.89
C PRO A 190 -17.86 -22.01 8.68
N TRP A 191 -17.69 -23.21 8.13
CA TRP A 191 -18.38 -23.62 6.91
C TRP A 191 -18.93 -25.05 7.00
N SER A 192 -19.63 -25.48 5.95
CA SER A 192 -20.08 -26.87 5.84
C SER A 192 -18.96 -27.82 5.42
N PRO A 193 -19.02 -29.11 5.80
CA PRO A 193 -18.06 -30.11 5.39
C PRO A 193 -17.87 -30.21 3.88
N ASN A 194 -16.68 -30.64 3.50
CA ASN A 194 -16.37 -31.02 2.14
C ASN A 194 -17.25 -32.21 1.71
N PRO A 195 -17.79 -32.24 0.47
CA PRO A 195 -18.56 -33.38 0.01
C PRO A 195 -17.68 -34.63 0.05
N ALA A 196 -18.03 -35.59 0.92
CA ALA A 196 -17.45 -36.93 0.82
C ALA A 196 -17.82 -37.53 -0.54
N ASN A 197 -17.00 -38.45 -1.07
CA ASN A 197 -17.25 -39.20 -2.31
C ASN A 197 -18.44 -40.21 -2.23
N ARG A 198 -19.47 -39.89 -1.45
CA ARG A 198 -20.70 -40.66 -1.27
C ARG A 198 -21.79 -40.06 -2.15
N ALA A 199 -22.59 -40.91 -2.80
CA ALA A 199 -23.75 -40.45 -3.55
C ALA A 199 -24.77 -39.79 -2.60
N GLY A 200 -25.13 -38.53 -2.86
CA GLY A 200 -26.09 -37.79 -2.05
C GLY A 200 -25.94 -36.27 -2.19
N ARG A 201 -26.83 -35.53 -1.53
CA ARG A 201 -26.74 -34.08 -1.40
C ARG A 201 -25.60 -33.73 -0.42
N PRO A 202 -24.67 -32.82 -0.76
CA PRO A 202 -23.65 -32.36 0.20
C PRO A 202 -24.26 -31.80 1.48
N SER A 203 -23.60 -32.01 2.61
CA SER A 203 -23.99 -31.39 3.88
C SER A 203 -23.97 -29.87 3.73
N THR A 204 -25.02 -29.21 4.22
CA THR A 204 -25.10 -27.74 4.33
C THR A 204 -25.11 -27.28 5.79
N THR A 205 -24.77 -28.16 6.73
CA THR A 205 -24.66 -27.82 8.15
C THR A 205 -23.25 -27.33 8.43
N VAL A 206 -23.11 -26.20 9.11
CA VAL A 206 -21.82 -25.67 9.57
C VAL A 206 -21.18 -26.64 10.58
N VAL A 207 -19.86 -26.83 10.51
CA VAL A 207 -19.04 -27.61 11.47
C VAL A 207 -17.89 -26.74 12.01
N HIS A 208 -17.30 -27.13 13.16
CA HIS A 208 -16.29 -26.31 13.85
C HIS A 208 -14.86 -26.51 13.32
N ASP A 209 -14.64 -27.58 12.56
CA ASP A 209 -13.35 -28.02 12.05
C ASP A 209 -13.09 -27.58 10.58
N VAL A 210 -14.12 -27.20 9.82
CA VAL A 210 -14.02 -26.76 8.41
C VAL A 210 -14.30 -25.26 8.28
N TRP A 211 -13.37 -24.56 7.62
CA TRP A 211 -13.35 -23.11 7.54
C TRP A 211 -13.25 -22.61 6.09
N LEU A 212 -13.95 -21.53 5.79
CA LEU A 212 -13.85 -20.79 4.53
C LEU A 212 -12.95 -19.58 4.75
N ASN A 213 -11.84 -19.50 4.00
CA ASN A 213 -10.95 -18.34 3.98
C ASN A 213 -11.51 -17.26 3.03
N LEU A 214 -11.53 -16.00 3.48
CA LEU A 214 -12.09 -14.83 2.78
C LEU A 214 -11.01 -13.91 2.14
N GLY A 215 -9.87 -14.48 1.71
CA GLY A 215 -8.65 -13.78 1.28
C GLY A 215 -8.16 -14.06 -0.16
N ALA A 216 -8.98 -14.55 -1.11
CA ALA A 216 -8.52 -14.76 -2.50
C ALA A 216 -7.96 -13.46 -3.15
N LYS A 217 -6.84 -13.41 -3.91
CA LYS A 217 -6.05 -14.41 -4.67
C LYS A 217 -4.54 -14.27 -4.33
N ALA A 218 -3.71 -15.32 -4.34
CA ALA A 218 -3.36 -16.10 -5.53
C ALA A 218 -2.93 -17.56 -5.25
N LEU A 219 -2.81 -18.34 -6.33
CA LEU A 219 -2.72 -19.80 -6.33
C LEU A 219 -1.44 -20.38 -5.68
N SER A 220 -1.67 -21.40 -4.84
CA SER A 220 -0.79 -22.54 -4.51
C SER A 220 0.72 -22.31 -4.55
N SER A 221 1.28 -22.01 -3.38
CA SER A 221 2.61 -22.52 -3.04
C SER A 221 2.45 -23.81 -2.23
N THR A 222 2.72 -24.97 -2.84
CA THR A 222 2.79 -26.25 -2.14
C THR A 222 4.10 -26.30 -1.35
N MET A 223 4.16 -25.53 -0.26
CA MET A 223 5.33 -25.47 0.63
C MET A 223 5.38 -26.74 1.48
N ASN A 224 6.34 -27.60 1.13
CA ASN A 224 6.71 -28.77 1.92
C ASN A 224 7.14 -28.30 3.32
N SER A 225 6.30 -28.50 4.35
CA SER A 225 6.71 -28.23 5.72
C SER A 225 7.80 -29.21 6.12
N SER A 226 9.01 -28.69 6.37
CA SER A 226 10.07 -29.44 7.01
C SER A 226 9.56 -30.04 8.32
N THR A 227 9.68 -31.36 8.49
CA THR A 227 9.31 -32.06 9.72
C THR A 227 10.15 -31.54 10.88
N LEU A 228 9.56 -30.68 11.71
CA LEU A 228 10.22 -30.11 12.88
C LEU A 228 10.44 -31.18 13.96
N SER A 229 11.52 -31.00 14.72
CA SER A 229 11.87 -31.82 15.89
C SER A 229 10.69 -31.91 16.88
N ARG A 230 10.52 -33.09 17.51
CA ARG A 230 9.49 -33.42 18.52
C ARG A 230 9.58 -32.62 19.85
N SER A 231 10.34 -31.52 19.89
CA SER A 231 10.67 -30.76 21.10
C SER A 231 9.95 -29.41 21.24
N ASN A 232 9.14 -29.00 20.26
CA ASN A 232 8.40 -27.73 20.32
C ASN A 232 7.04 -27.92 21.04
N SER A 233 6.63 -26.95 21.87
CA SER A 233 5.29 -26.97 22.46
C SER A 233 4.21 -26.75 21.40
N ALA A 234 3.03 -27.33 21.60
CA ALA A 234 1.89 -27.21 20.67
C ALA A 234 1.53 -25.74 20.37
N LEU A 235 1.61 -24.87 21.38
CA LEU A 235 1.39 -23.43 21.22
C LEU A 235 2.41 -22.77 20.28
N LEU A 236 3.71 -23.11 20.37
CA LEU A 236 4.72 -22.57 19.45
C LEU A 236 4.48 -23.03 18.01
N MET A 237 4.07 -24.28 17.82
CA MET A 237 3.70 -24.78 16.48
C MET A 237 2.44 -24.08 15.94
N ALA A 238 1.41 -23.86 16.77
CA ALA A 238 0.21 -23.11 16.38
C ALA A 238 0.51 -21.63 16.08
N GLN A 239 1.47 -21.02 16.79
CA GLN A 239 1.96 -19.66 16.48
C GLN A 239 2.74 -19.62 15.15
N GLN A 240 3.58 -20.62 14.86
CA GLN A 240 4.28 -20.73 13.57
C GLN A 240 3.30 -20.95 12.41
N ALA A 241 2.32 -21.84 12.57
CA ALA A 241 1.26 -22.06 11.60
C ALA A 241 0.39 -20.80 11.39
N SER A 242 0.06 -20.09 12.47
CA SER A 242 -0.63 -18.80 12.41
C SER A 242 0.14 -17.78 11.56
N VAL A 243 1.45 -17.63 11.78
CA VAL A 243 2.32 -16.75 10.95
C VAL A 243 2.41 -17.22 9.50
N GLN A 244 2.43 -18.53 9.24
CA GLN A 244 2.47 -19.09 7.87
C GLN A 244 1.16 -18.87 7.10
N ILE A 245 0.01 -19.02 7.76
CA ILE A 245 -1.30 -18.72 7.17
C ILE A 245 -1.38 -17.21 6.88
N GLN A 246 -1.00 -16.37 7.84
CA GLN A 246 -0.95 -14.92 7.65
C GLN A 246 -0.03 -14.49 6.52
N SER A 247 1.19 -15.04 6.43
CA SER A 247 2.18 -14.63 5.43
C SER A 247 1.84 -15.06 4.00
N SER A 248 0.98 -16.07 3.83
CA SER A 248 0.49 -16.52 2.52
C SER A 248 -0.86 -15.92 2.11
N ASP A 249 -1.57 -15.26 3.03
CA ASP A 249 -2.87 -14.66 2.75
C ASP A 249 -2.75 -13.17 2.33
N PRO A 250 -3.34 -12.76 1.19
CA PRO A 250 -3.42 -11.36 0.74
C PRO A 250 -3.93 -10.35 1.77
N ARG A 251 -4.80 -10.76 2.69
CA ARG A 251 -5.37 -9.90 3.75
C ARG A 251 -4.74 -10.11 5.12
N GLY A 252 -3.76 -11.03 5.24
CA GLY A 252 -2.97 -11.22 6.46
C GLY A 252 -2.16 -9.97 6.80
N ASP A 253 -2.07 -9.64 8.10
CA ASP A 253 -1.25 -8.52 8.57
C ASP A 253 0.24 -8.73 8.15
N TRP A 254 0.98 -7.64 7.90
CA TRP A 254 2.38 -7.67 7.46
C TRP A 254 3.11 -6.37 7.84
N SER A 255 4.42 -6.44 8.04
CA SER A 255 5.28 -5.26 8.25
C SER A 255 6.04 -4.92 6.97
N ALA A 256 6.11 -3.64 6.63
CA ALA A 256 6.93 -3.13 5.54
C ALA A 256 8.39 -2.88 5.93
N ILE A 257 8.72 -2.93 7.23
CA ILE A 257 10.10 -2.77 7.74
C ILE A 257 10.78 -4.12 7.94
N ASP A 258 10.05 -5.12 8.44
CA ASP A 258 10.61 -6.46 8.62
C ASP A 258 10.89 -7.16 7.27
N VAL A 259 10.23 -6.71 6.20
CA VAL A 259 10.43 -7.24 4.84
C VAL A 259 11.54 -6.48 4.12
N GLN A 260 12.73 -7.08 4.09
CA GLN A 260 13.80 -6.64 3.20
C GLN A 260 13.39 -6.70 1.73
N LEU A 261 13.93 -5.80 0.89
CA LEU A 261 13.65 -5.79 -0.56
C LEU A 261 14.12 -7.06 -1.28
N THR A 262 15.02 -7.83 -0.67
CA THR A 262 15.46 -9.17 -1.11
C THR A 262 14.39 -10.25 -0.98
N ALA A 263 13.40 -10.06 -0.12
CA ALA A 263 12.30 -10.98 0.17
C ALA A 263 10.92 -10.35 -0.12
N PHE A 264 10.87 -9.21 -0.82
CA PHE A 264 9.63 -8.47 -1.05
C PHE A 264 8.65 -9.22 -1.97
N ASP A 265 9.14 -10.16 -2.78
CA ASP A 265 8.32 -11.07 -3.56
C ASP A 265 7.31 -11.84 -2.70
N SER A 266 7.70 -12.17 -1.46
CA SER A 266 6.82 -12.80 -0.47
C SER A 266 5.59 -11.97 -0.11
N VAL A 267 5.65 -10.63 -0.18
CA VAL A 267 4.51 -9.73 0.15
C VAL A 267 3.88 -9.04 -1.06
N LEU A 268 4.35 -9.30 -2.29
CA LEU A 268 3.73 -8.77 -3.53
C LEU A 268 2.26 -9.18 -3.75
N HIS A 269 1.75 -10.13 -2.97
CA HIS A 269 0.36 -10.58 -2.99
C HIS A 269 -0.53 -9.85 -1.96
N LYS A 270 0.04 -9.04 -1.05
CA LYS A 270 -0.69 -8.30 -0.03
C LYS A 270 -1.55 -7.20 -0.64
N VAL A 271 -2.78 -7.08 -0.14
CA VAL A 271 -3.75 -6.05 -0.57
C VAL A 271 -4.05 -5.01 0.51
N ASN A 272 -3.79 -5.35 1.78
CA ASN A 272 -3.88 -4.46 2.93
C ASN A 272 -2.62 -3.58 3.09
N LEU A 273 -2.77 -2.49 3.83
CA LEU A 273 -1.66 -1.65 4.30
C LEU A 273 -0.85 -2.38 5.39
N PRO A 274 0.45 -2.10 5.51
CA PRO A 274 1.32 -2.72 6.52
C PRO A 274 1.08 -2.16 7.93
N SER A 275 1.62 -2.80 8.96
CA SER A 275 1.51 -2.42 10.37
C SER A 275 2.02 -1.01 10.69
N GLU A 276 2.98 -0.48 9.92
CA GLU A 276 3.53 0.87 10.07
C GLU A 276 2.64 1.97 9.47
N TRP A 277 1.49 1.60 8.89
CA TRP A 277 0.51 2.55 8.40
C TRP A 277 -0.36 3.07 9.55
N ASP A 278 0.15 4.06 10.28
CA ASP A 278 -0.56 4.69 11.39
C ASP A 278 -0.72 6.22 11.21
N LEU A 279 -1.96 6.67 11.41
CA LEU A 279 -2.32 8.08 11.42
C LEU A 279 -1.73 8.82 12.64
N SER A 280 -1.34 8.12 13.71
CA SER A 280 -0.66 8.73 14.86
C SER A 280 0.64 9.44 14.47
N HIS A 281 1.39 8.89 13.50
CA HIS A 281 2.58 9.50 12.91
C HIS A 281 2.31 10.87 12.25
N ILE A 282 1.04 11.17 11.96
CA ILE A 282 0.55 12.33 11.22
C ILE A 282 -0.21 13.32 12.13
N ALA A 283 -0.77 12.84 13.25
CA ALA A 283 -1.75 13.54 14.09
C ALA A 283 -1.18 14.66 14.97
N GLY A 284 0.14 14.78 15.10
CA GLY A 284 0.79 15.84 15.89
C GLY A 284 0.85 17.20 15.19
N GLY A 285 -0.16 18.06 15.39
CA GLY A 285 -0.08 19.50 15.10
C GLY A 285 -1.32 20.11 14.43
N SER A 286 -1.35 21.44 14.30
CA SER A 286 -2.43 22.24 13.69
C SER A 286 -2.50 22.11 12.15
N SER A 287 -2.49 20.87 11.65
CA SER A 287 -2.67 20.58 10.22
C SER A 287 -4.09 20.94 9.77
N PRO A 288 -4.27 21.62 8.63
CA PRO A 288 -5.59 21.82 8.04
C PRO A 288 -6.37 20.49 7.86
N PRO A 289 -7.69 20.46 8.07
CA PRO A 289 -8.48 19.21 8.04
C PRO A 289 -8.31 18.38 6.77
N TYR A 290 -8.19 19.02 5.60
CA TYR A 290 -8.01 18.34 4.31
C TYR A 290 -6.72 17.50 4.25
N ILE A 291 -5.71 17.79 5.08
CA ILE A 291 -4.50 16.97 5.18
C ILE A 291 -4.84 15.65 5.86
N LEU A 292 -5.59 15.67 6.97
CA LEU A 292 -5.99 14.45 7.66
C LEU A 292 -6.94 13.62 6.78
N GLU A 293 -7.86 14.29 6.07
CA GLU A 293 -8.71 13.69 5.02
C GLU A 293 -7.89 12.98 3.94
N ALA A 294 -6.79 13.57 3.45
CA ALA A 294 -5.90 12.96 2.47
C ALA A 294 -5.21 11.67 2.98
N TYR A 295 -4.93 11.56 4.27
CA TYR A 295 -4.40 10.32 4.87
C TYR A 295 -5.51 9.28 5.11
N HIS A 296 -6.70 9.69 5.53
CA HIS A 296 -7.88 8.81 5.61
C HIS A 296 -8.29 8.27 4.23
N PHE A 297 -8.23 9.10 3.19
CA PHE A 297 -8.45 8.70 1.81
C PHE A 297 -7.58 7.49 1.47
N VAL A 298 -6.25 7.60 1.61
CA VAL A 298 -5.34 6.48 1.30
C VAL A 298 -5.58 5.27 2.22
N ARG A 299 -5.88 5.49 3.51
CA ARG A 299 -6.23 4.37 4.42
C ARG A 299 -7.48 3.59 3.93
N ASN A 300 -8.45 4.29 3.34
CA ASN A 300 -9.72 3.72 2.88
C ASN A 300 -9.67 3.22 1.42
N THR A 301 -8.80 3.78 0.57
CA THR A 301 -8.75 3.48 -0.89
C THR A 301 -7.53 2.69 -1.31
N TYR A 302 -6.58 2.40 -0.40
CA TYR A 302 -5.44 1.56 -0.70
C TYR A 302 -5.91 0.19 -1.21
N ASP A 303 -5.18 -0.28 -2.21
CA ASP A 303 -5.47 -1.50 -2.93
C ASP A 303 -4.13 -1.98 -3.47
N GLY A 304 -3.56 -2.99 -2.81
CA GLY A 304 -2.27 -3.53 -3.21
C GLY A 304 -2.26 -4.15 -4.62
N THR A 305 -3.39 -4.28 -5.31
CA THR A 305 -3.45 -4.71 -6.72
C THR A 305 -3.23 -3.57 -7.72
N LYS A 306 -3.48 -2.31 -7.34
CA LYS A 306 -3.24 -1.14 -8.20
C LYS A 306 -1.73 -0.90 -8.38
N PRO A 307 -1.22 -0.78 -9.63
CA PRO A 307 0.19 -0.51 -9.92
C PRO A 307 0.76 0.71 -9.17
N LEU A 308 0.03 1.82 -9.15
CA LEU A 308 0.40 3.04 -8.42
C LEU A 308 0.57 2.79 -6.92
N HIS A 309 -0.39 2.12 -6.29
CA HIS A 309 -0.41 1.93 -4.83
C HIS A 309 0.73 1.02 -4.38
N ARG A 310 0.97 -0.05 -5.13
CA ARG A 310 2.10 -0.95 -4.86
C ARG A 310 3.44 -0.26 -5.11
N LEU A 311 3.58 0.52 -6.18
CA LEU A 311 4.81 1.26 -6.47
C LEU A 311 5.08 2.34 -5.41
N ALA A 312 4.04 3.04 -4.93
CA ALA A 312 4.12 3.98 -3.83
C ALA A 312 4.63 3.32 -2.54
N MET A 313 4.15 2.11 -2.22
CA MET A 313 4.60 1.33 -1.06
C MET A 313 6.06 0.88 -1.21
N ILE A 314 6.47 0.38 -2.39
CA ILE A 314 7.86 0.03 -2.69
C ILE A 314 8.77 1.26 -2.55
N SER A 315 8.36 2.42 -3.07
CA SER A 315 9.10 3.67 -2.92
C SER A 315 9.22 4.11 -1.45
N ALA A 316 8.20 3.91 -0.63
CA ALA A 316 8.25 4.21 0.79
C ALA A 316 9.27 3.33 1.53
N ILE A 317 9.31 2.02 1.24
CA ILE A 317 10.29 1.07 1.80
C ILE A 317 11.71 1.42 1.35
N VAL A 318 11.90 1.81 0.09
CA VAL A 318 13.19 2.32 -0.40
C VAL A 318 13.60 3.59 0.38
N CYS A 319 12.68 4.52 0.62
CA CYS A 319 12.95 5.69 1.46
C CYS A 319 13.35 5.31 2.89
N CYS A 320 12.71 4.32 3.51
CA CYS A 320 13.07 3.81 4.84
C CYS A 320 14.51 3.26 4.88
N GLY A 321 14.89 2.43 3.90
CA GLY A 321 16.26 1.89 3.82
C GLY A 321 17.33 2.94 3.49
N LEU A 322 16.96 4.01 2.78
CA LEU A 322 17.84 5.15 2.49
C LEU A 322 18.07 6.03 3.72
N LEU A 323 17.29 5.93 4.80
CA LEU A 323 17.50 6.76 6.00
C LEU A 323 18.88 6.51 6.64
N PRO A 324 19.56 7.53 7.17
CA PRO A 324 19.20 8.97 7.15
C PRO A 324 19.66 9.72 5.88
N LYS A 325 20.23 9.01 4.90
CA LYS A 325 20.77 9.51 3.63
C LYS A 325 19.70 9.85 2.58
N ILE A 326 18.54 10.40 2.95
CA ILE A 326 17.42 10.61 2.00
C ILE A 326 17.52 11.91 1.17
N PHE A 327 18.44 12.81 1.49
CA PHE A 327 18.49 14.13 0.85
C PHE A 327 19.37 14.14 -0.41
N PRO A 328 19.12 15.06 -1.36
CA PRO A 328 20.11 15.42 -2.39
C PRO A 328 21.24 16.28 -1.77
N PRO A 329 22.43 16.31 -2.38
CA PRO A 329 23.48 17.27 -2.06
C PRO A 329 23.02 18.71 -2.34
N SER A 330 23.86 19.69 -2.01
CA SER A 330 23.69 21.06 -2.50
C SER A 330 23.80 21.07 -4.02
N LEU A 331 22.88 21.76 -4.70
CA LEU A 331 22.79 21.79 -6.16
C LEU A 331 23.32 23.13 -6.69
N ASP A 332 24.65 23.27 -6.66
CA ASP A 332 25.31 24.52 -7.07
C ASP A 332 25.33 24.69 -8.60
N ARG A 333 25.29 23.56 -9.34
CA ARG A 333 25.22 23.51 -10.81
C ARG A 333 24.39 22.31 -11.25
N TYR A 334 23.47 22.53 -12.18
CA TYR A 334 22.67 21.52 -12.88
C TYR A 334 22.81 21.73 -14.40
N PRO A 335 22.50 20.73 -15.24
CA PRO A 335 22.65 20.86 -16.70
C PRO A 335 21.82 22.01 -17.27
N SER A 336 22.25 22.58 -18.39
CA SER A 336 21.41 23.53 -19.16
C SER A 336 20.37 22.80 -20.01
N ASN A 337 20.69 21.59 -20.46
CA ASN A 337 19.87 20.81 -21.38
C ASN A 337 18.83 19.95 -20.64
N ARG A 338 17.55 20.13 -20.97
CA ARG A 338 16.42 19.42 -20.36
C ARG A 338 16.51 17.90 -20.49
N SER A 339 17.06 17.36 -21.59
CA SER A 339 17.16 15.90 -21.76
C SER A 339 18.11 15.22 -20.76
N GLU A 340 19.02 15.99 -20.14
CA GLU A 340 19.98 15.48 -19.16
C GLU A 340 19.45 15.53 -17.72
N TYR A 341 18.36 16.26 -17.46
CA TYR A 341 17.87 16.51 -16.10
C TYR A 341 17.55 15.23 -15.32
N GLN A 342 16.89 14.26 -15.95
CA GLN A 342 16.51 13.01 -15.28
C GLN A 342 17.75 12.19 -14.89
N HIS A 343 18.72 12.05 -15.80
CA HIS A 343 19.95 11.31 -15.57
C HIS A 343 20.77 11.97 -14.45
N TYR A 344 20.92 13.31 -14.53
CA TYR A 344 21.59 14.09 -13.50
C TYR A 344 20.96 13.87 -12.12
N VAL A 345 19.62 13.92 -11.98
CA VAL A 345 18.94 13.74 -10.69
C VAL A 345 19.11 12.32 -10.12
N GLN A 346 19.19 11.29 -10.98
CA GLN A 346 19.40 9.90 -10.57
C GLN A 346 20.85 9.59 -10.18
N ASP A 347 21.82 10.33 -10.74
CA ASP A 347 23.25 10.21 -10.42
C ASP A 347 23.67 10.97 -9.17
N LEU A 348 22.84 11.90 -8.66
CA LEU A 348 23.09 12.62 -7.42
C LEU A 348 23.31 11.65 -6.25
N ASP A 349 24.27 11.97 -5.39
CA ASP A 349 24.52 11.21 -4.16
C ASP A 349 23.37 11.32 -3.15
N TRP A 350 23.23 10.30 -2.32
CA TRP A 350 22.23 10.24 -1.25
C TRP A 350 22.91 10.64 0.06
N VAL A 351 22.57 11.83 0.58
CA VAL A 351 23.30 12.47 1.69
C VAL A 351 22.45 12.63 2.95
N THR A 352 23.12 12.53 4.10
CA THR A 352 22.54 12.84 5.41
C THR A 352 22.61 14.34 5.68
N ARG A 353 21.54 14.93 6.23
CA ARG A 353 21.56 16.31 6.74
C ARG A 353 21.47 16.29 8.26
N THR A 354 22.49 16.83 8.93
CA THR A 354 22.59 16.88 10.40
C THR A 354 21.51 17.76 11.03
N GLY A 355 21.22 17.52 12.31
CA GLY A 355 20.28 18.31 13.11
C GLY A 355 18.78 18.09 12.83
N ARG A 356 18.40 17.29 11.83
CA ARG A 356 17.00 17.01 11.49
C ARG A 356 16.39 15.99 12.48
N LYS A 357 15.20 16.29 13.01
CA LYS A 357 14.47 15.35 13.87
C LYS A 357 13.66 14.36 13.04
N GLY A 358 13.58 13.10 13.51
CA GLY A 358 12.71 12.07 12.91
C GLY A 358 13.16 11.53 11.55
N ILE A 359 14.41 11.76 11.11
CA ILE A 359 14.99 11.17 9.89
C ILE A 359 15.70 9.83 10.13
N ASN A 360 15.74 9.37 11.39
CA ASN A 360 16.28 8.06 11.78
C ASN A 360 15.16 7.04 12.08
N ASP A 361 13.90 7.47 12.01
CA ASP A 361 12.74 6.65 12.30
C ASP A 361 12.06 6.25 10.98
N PRO A 362 12.13 4.98 10.56
CA PRO A 362 11.54 4.51 9.31
C PRO A 362 10.01 4.39 9.33
N GLN A 363 9.35 4.19 10.48
CA GLN A 363 7.90 3.90 10.50
C GLN A 363 7.06 5.04 9.91
N PRO A 364 7.28 6.32 10.27
CA PRO A 364 6.57 7.44 9.67
C PRO A 364 6.78 7.58 8.16
N PHE A 365 7.88 7.07 7.59
CA PHE A 365 8.14 7.18 6.14
C PHE A 365 7.27 6.23 5.32
N ILE A 366 6.92 5.05 5.84
CA ILE A 366 5.92 4.16 5.22
C ILE A 366 4.60 4.91 5.02
N THR A 367 4.12 5.56 6.10
CA THR A 367 2.90 6.36 6.08
C THR A 367 3.02 7.60 5.20
N MET A 368 4.05 8.42 5.41
CA MET A 368 4.16 9.74 4.75
C MET A 368 4.51 9.64 3.27
N VAL A 369 5.42 8.76 2.85
CA VAL A 369 5.86 8.68 1.44
C VAL A 369 4.76 8.10 0.57
N SER A 370 4.16 6.96 0.93
CA SER A 370 3.14 6.36 0.08
C SER A 370 1.81 7.14 0.13
N ALA A 371 1.48 7.83 1.24
CA ALA A 371 0.42 8.85 1.23
C ALA A 371 0.72 9.99 0.25
N PHE A 372 1.96 10.49 0.22
CA PHE A 372 2.36 11.61 -0.63
C PHE A 372 2.29 11.26 -2.12
N VAL A 373 2.77 10.07 -2.49
CA VAL A 373 2.67 9.56 -3.87
C VAL A 373 1.21 9.38 -4.27
N ILE A 374 0.42 8.60 -3.52
CA ILE A 374 -0.97 8.25 -3.91
C ILE A 374 -1.83 9.52 -4.01
N ASN A 375 -1.72 10.45 -3.04
CA ASN A 375 -2.49 11.69 -3.07
C ASN A 375 -2.13 12.63 -4.23
N LEU A 376 -0.90 12.62 -4.74
CA LEU A 376 -0.53 13.46 -5.89
C LEU A 376 -0.91 12.85 -7.25
N TYR A 377 -1.28 11.57 -7.26
CA TYR A 377 -1.54 10.79 -8.48
C TYR A 377 -3.02 10.41 -8.66
N GLU A 378 -3.72 9.92 -7.64
CA GLU A 378 -5.14 9.60 -7.78
C GLU A 378 -5.95 10.88 -7.91
N ALA A 379 -6.64 11.04 -9.05
CA ALA A 379 -7.42 12.24 -9.37
C ALA A 379 -8.56 12.51 -8.37
N SER A 380 -9.08 11.45 -7.75
CA SER A 380 -10.11 11.45 -6.71
C SER A 380 -9.61 11.89 -5.33
N SER A 381 -8.29 11.97 -5.10
CA SER A 381 -7.75 12.33 -3.78
C SER A 381 -8.10 13.77 -3.37
N PRO A 382 -8.20 14.09 -2.07
CA PRO A 382 -8.41 15.47 -1.60
C PRO A 382 -7.33 16.45 -2.10
N ILE A 383 -6.08 16.00 -2.24
CA ILE A 383 -4.96 16.84 -2.73
C ILE A 383 -5.08 17.11 -4.23
N SER A 384 -5.38 16.10 -5.04
CA SER A 384 -5.61 16.23 -6.49
C SER A 384 -6.84 17.08 -6.81
N GLN A 385 -7.91 16.94 -6.03
CA GLN A 385 -9.10 17.78 -6.15
C GLN A 385 -8.77 19.26 -5.87
N ARG A 386 -8.09 19.54 -4.74
CA ARG A 386 -7.63 20.90 -4.39
C ARG A 386 -6.68 21.50 -5.41
N MET A 387 -5.79 20.68 -5.99
CA MET A 387 -4.88 21.09 -7.04
C MET A 387 -5.62 21.52 -8.31
N ARG A 388 -6.63 20.74 -8.73
CA ARG A 388 -7.49 21.07 -9.88
C ARG A 388 -8.30 22.35 -9.64
N SER A 389 -8.77 22.60 -8.41
CA SER A 389 -9.43 23.85 -8.04
C SER A 389 -8.48 25.03 -7.76
N ARG A 390 -7.16 24.86 -7.98
CA ARG A 390 -6.11 25.85 -7.69
C ARG A 390 -6.09 26.35 -6.24
N ALA A 391 -6.62 25.56 -5.30
CA ALA A 391 -6.63 25.90 -3.89
C ALA A 391 -5.22 25.80 -3.27
N ASP A 392 -4.97 26.53 -2.17
CA ASP A 392 -3.66 26.54 -1.53
C ASP A 392 -3.27 25.15 -1.00
N LEU A 393 -2.11 24.68 -1.45
CA LEU A 393 -1.44 23.43 -1.08
C LEU A 393 -0.10 23.66 -0.35
N ARG A 394 0.29 24.92 -0.07
CA ARG A 394 1.49 25.22 0.73
C ARG A 394 1.50 24.47 2.07
N PRO A 395 0.39 24.31 2.83
CA PRO A 395 0.40 23.52 4.06
C PRO A 395 0.67 22.03 3.82
N TRP A 396 0.16 21.44 2.73
CA TRP A 396 0.45 20.06 2.35
C TRP A 396 1.93 19.86 2.07
N PHE A 397 2.51 20.67 1.19
CA PHE A 397 3.94 20.57 0.92
C PHE A 397 4.76 20.87 2.19
N ALA A 398 4.48 21.96 2.91
CA ALA A 398 5.20 22.31 4.14
C ALA A 398 5.20 21.19 5.19
N LYS A 399 4.12 20.40 5.34
CA LYS A 399 4.10 19.26 6.27
C LYS A 399 5.16 18.19 5.95
N HIS A 400 5.51 18.02 4.68
CA HIS A 400 6.43 16.99 4.18
C HIS A 400 7.85 17.57 3.90
N THR A 401 7.91 18.83 3.46
CA THR A 401 9.13 19.53 3.03
C THR A 401 9.77 20.44 4.08
N ALA A 402 9.03 20.84 5.12
CA ALA A 402 9.30 21.90 6.10
C ALA A 402 10.68 22.60 6.06
N ILE A 403 10.81 23.55 5.15
CA ILE A 403 11.59 24.77 5.38
C ILE A 403 10.63 25.77 6.02
N ILE A 404 10.70 25.95 7.34
CA ILE A 404 10.02 27.06 8.01
C ILE A 404 10.95 28.27 7.87
N GLN A 405 10.61 29.18 6.96
CA GLN A 405 11.54 30.20 6.47
C GLN A 405 11.80 31.37 7.45
N GLN A 406 11.21 31.38 8.65
CA GLN A 406 11.39 32.46 9.65
C GLN A 406 11.62 32.01 11.11
N CYS A 407 11.66 30.71 11.41
CA CYS A 407 12.03 30.23 12.76
C CYS A 407 12.91 28.99 12.70
N THR A 408 14.15 29.17 13.20
CA THR A 408 15.26 28.29 13.64
C THR A 408 15.08 26.78 13.91
N LEU A 409 14.07 26.06 13.38
CA LEU A 409 13.86 24.63 13.64
C LEU A 409 13.86 23.75 12.36
N PRO A 410 14.77 22.75 12.28
CA PRO A 410 14.98 21.95 11.07
C PRO A 410 14.03 20.73 10.98
N ALA A 411 12.85 20.90 10.36
CA ALA A 411 11.83 19.84 10.29
C ALA A 411 11.59 19.18 8.90
N ALA A 412 12.30 19.59 7.84
CA ALA A 412 12.22 18.92 6.54
C ALA A 412 12.57 17.41 6.63
N LYS A 413 11.58 16.54 6.41
CA LYS A 413 11.77 15.08 6.28
C LYS A 413 12.30 14.63 4.91
N GLY A 414 12.52 15.57 3.99
CA GLY A 414 13.00 15.29 2.63
C GLY A 414 11.92 14.82 1.66
N ILE A 415 10.67 14.66 2.12
CA ILE A 415 9.54 14.20 1.31
C ILE A 415 9.01 15.39 0.50
N ASN A 416 9.54 15.58 -0.72
CA ASN A 416 9.22 16.71 -1.59
C ASN A 416 9.05 16.27 -3.06
N SER A 417 8.71 17.20 -3.96
CA SER A 417 8.56 16.92 -5.39
C SER A 417 9.84 16.41 -6.05
N MET A 418 11.03 16.86 -5.61
CA MET A 418 12.32 16.36 -6.09
C MET A 418 12.58 14.90 -5.67
N LEU A 419 12.12 14.47 -4.49
CA LEU A 419 12.19 13.06 -4.07
C LEU A 419 11.41 12.17 -5.06
N LEU A 420 10.27 12.62 -5.58
CA LEU A 420 9.52 11.87 -6.59
C LEU A 420 10.29 11.72 -7.91
N VAL A 421 11.07 12.72 -8.32
CA VAL A 421 11.97 12.62 -9.49
C VAL A 421 13.08 11.59 -9.22
N ARG A 422 13.71 11.64 -8.05
CA ARG A 422 14.75 10.68 -7.65
C ARG A 422 14.23 9.26 -7.54
N LEU A 423 13.00 9.07 -7.07
CA LEU A 423 12.30 7.78 -7.04
C LEU A 423 11.86 7.30 -8.44
N GLY A 424 12.17 8.04 -9.50
CA GLY A 424 11.76 7.72 -10.87
C GLY A 424 10.25 7.75 -11.08
N LEU A 425 9.53 8.53 -10.27
CA LEU A 425 8.08 8.76 -10.31
C LEU A 425 7.73 10.16 -10.84
N ALA A 426 8.68 10.98 -11.23
CA ALA A 426 8.43 12.29 -11.83
C ALA A 426 9.60 12.70 -12.72
N THR A 427 9.42 13.74 -13.52
CA THR A 427 10.47 14.36 -14.36
C THR A 427 10.61 15.83 -14.02
N VAL A 428 11.82 16.38 -14.19
CA VAL A 428 12.05 17.83 -14.14
C VAL A 428 11.81 18.39 -15.53
N GLU A 429 10.90 19.38 -15.62
CA GLU A 429 10.52 20.03 -16.87
C GLU A 429 11.30 21.32 -17.12
N THR A 430 11.72 22.01 -16.05
CA THR A 430 12.37 23.33 -16.10
C THR A 430 13.54 23.42 -15.12
N ALA A 431 14.49 24.32 -15.41
CA ALA A 431 15.60 24.65 -14.50
C ALA A 431 15.14 25.08 -13.08
N SER A 432 13.94 25.67 -12.97
CA SER A 432 13.34 26.05 -11.68
C SER A 432 13.04 24.85 -10.79
N GLY A 433 12.90 23.65 -11.36
CA GLY A 433 12.70 22.40 -10.64
C GLY A 433 13.85 22.05 -9.66
N PHE A 434 15.06 22.54 -9.92
CA PHE A 434 16.21 22.34 -9.02
C PHE A 434 16.24 23.31 -7.83
N ARG A 435 15.43 24.38 -7.85
CA ARG A 435 15.48 25.49 -6.86
C ARG A 435 14.17 25.67 -6.09
N SER A 436 13.05 25.80 -6.79
CA SER A 436 11.75 26.22 -6.22
C SER A 436 10.57 25.52 -6.92
N ALA A 437 10.74 24.23 -7.20
CA ALA A 437 9.85 23.40 -8.01
C ALA A 437 8.35 23.52 -7.67
N LYS A 438 7.57 24.07 -8.60
CA LYS A 438 6.11 23.97 -8.61
C LYS A 438 5.70 22.64 -9.26
N TRP A 439 4.91 21.85 -8.53
CA TRP A 439 4.35 20.60 -9.05
C TRP A 439 3.41 20.87 -10.24
N ASN A 440 3.40 19.97 -11.22
CA ASN A 440 2.76 20.09 -12.54
C ASN A 440 3.27 21.23 -13.44
N ILE A 441 4.28 22.00 -13.03
CA ILE A 441 4.89 23.08 -13.84
C ILE A 441 6.37 22.77 -14.06
N ASP A 442 7.17 22.78 -12.99
CA ASP A 442 8.62 22.58 -13.01
C ASP A 442 9.01 21.12 -12.79
N ILE A 443 8.17 20.37 -12.08
CA ILE A 443 8.24 18.92 -11.92
C ILE A 443 6.90 18.33 -12.33
N ARG A 444 6.92 17.36 -13.24
CA ARG A 444 5.72 16.72 -13.81
C ARG A 444 5.64 15.25 -13.39
N PRO A 445 4.47 14.77 -12.91
CA PRO A 445 4.25 13.33 -12.70
C PRO A 445 4.39 12.57 -14.02
N LEU A 446 4.85 11.34 -13.95
CA LEU A 446 4.84 10.43 -15.08
C LEU A 446 3.38 10.10 -15.47
N PRO A 447 3.08 9.90 -16.77
CA PRO A 447 1.79 9.36 -17.19
C PRO A 447 1.51 8.01 -16.53
N MET A 448 0.24 7.70 -16.25
CA MET A 448 -0.13 6.47 -15.55
C MET A 448 0.33 5.20 -16.31
N THR A 449 0.36 5.22 -17.64
CA THR A 449 0.90 4.14 -18.47
C THR A 449 2.38 3.84 -18.13
N ILE A 450 3.20 4.86 -17.93
CA ILE A 450 4.61 4.71 -17.54
C ILE A 450 4.75 4.22 -16.09
N ILE A 451 3.81 4.58 -15.21
CA ILE A 451 3.74 4.04 -13.84
C ILE A 451 3.41 2.54 -13.88
N GLU A 452 2.50 2.11 -14.76
CA GLU A 452 2.15 0.70 -14.96
C GLU A 452 3.31 -0.13 -15.53
N GLU A 453 4.00 0.39 -16.54
CA GLU A 453 5.24 -0.18 -17.09
C GLU A 453 6.34 -0.32 -16.03
N LYS A 454 6.62 0.76 -15.29
CA LYS A 454 7.62 0.74 -14.21
C LYS A 454 7.27 -0.25 -13.11
N HIS A 455 6.00 -0.30 -12.69
CA HIS A 455 5.52 -1.26 -11.72
C HIS A 455 5.70 -2.71 -12.24
N ALA A 456 5.33 -2.99 -13.49
CA ALA A 456 5.46 -4.31 -14.08
C ALA A 456 6.93 -4.78 -14.09
N GLU A 457 7.86 -3.91 -14.49
CA GLU A 457 9.30 -4.22 -14.52
C GLU A 457 9.89 -4.37 -13.11
N VAL A 458 9.57 -3.48 -12.17
CA VAL A 458 9.97 -3.61 -10.76
C VAL A 458 9.47 -4.93 -10.15
N VAL A 459 8.21 -5.28 -10.36
CA VAL A 459 7.62 -6.55 -9.90
C VAL A 459 8.30 -7.75 -10.57
N ARG A 460 8.63 -7.66 -11.87
CA ARG A 460 9.36 -8.71 -12.59
C ARG A 460 10.76 -8.90 -11.99
N LEU A 461 11.51 -7.81 -11.74
CA LEU A 461 12.85 -7.85 -11.16
C LEU A 461 12.85 -8.44 -9.75
N LEU A 462 11.90 -8.05 -8.91
CA LEU A 462 11.74 -8.60 -7.56
C LEU A 462 11.42 -10.11 -7.58
N LYS A 463 10.54 -10.56 -8.50
CA LYS A 463 10.18 -11.99 -8.62
C LYS A 463 11.22 -12.87 -9.30
N THR A 464 11.99 -12.34 -10.26
CA THR A 464 12.85 -13.14 -11.15
C THR A 464 14.35 -12.92 -10.96
N GLY A 465 14.76 -11.83 -10.29
CA GLY A 465 16.18 -11.54 -10.02
C GLY A 465 16.79 -12.37 -8.88
N GLY A 466 16.00 -13.20 -8.21
CA GLY A 466 16.41 -13.97 -7.03
C GLY A 466 17.00 -13.04 -5.95
N LYS A 467 18.10 -13.47 -5.32
CA LYS A 467 18.77 -12.69 -4.25
C LYS A 467 19.26 -11.29 -4.67
N TYR A 468 19.34 -10.99 -5.98
CA TYR A 468 19.73 -9.67 -6.51
C TYR A 468 18.55 -8.82 -6.96
N GLY A 469 17.31 -9.37 -6.98
CA GLY A 469 16.13 -8.72 -7.53
C GLY A 469 15.80 -7.37 -6.90
N GLY A 470 15.96 -7.25 -5.58
CA GLY A 470 15.81 -5.96 -4.87
C GLY A 470 16.82 -4.89 -5.32
N PHE A 471 18.09 -5.26 -5.53
CA PHE A 471 19.11 -4.32 -6.00
C PHE A 471 18.83 -3.85 -7.43
N ASP A 472 18.48 -4.78 -8.33
CA ASP A 472 18.16 -4.45 -9.73
C ASP A 472 16.88 -3.59 -9.82
N ALA A 473 15.85 -3.91 -9.03
CA ALA A 473 14.60 -3.14 -8.97
C ALA A 473 14.82 -1.71 -8.49
N VAL A 474 15.63 -1.50 -7.44
CA VAL A 474 16.00 -0.16 -6.96
C VAL A 474 16.85 0.58 -7.98
N ARG A 475 17.81 -0.10 -8.62
CA ARG A 475 18.64 0.50 -9.67
C ARG A 475 17.81 0.97 -10.87
N TYR A 476 16.80 0.20 -11.26
CA TYR A 476 15.88 0.55 -12.35
C TYR A 476 14.91 1.69 -11.97
N LEU A 477 14.37 1.66 -10.74
CA LEU A 477 13.37 2.63 -10.30
C LEU A 477 14.00 3.97 -9.91
N VAL A 478 15.03 3.93 -9.05
CA VAL A 478 15.58 5.08 -8.32
C VAL A 478 16.99 5.47 -8.80
N GLY A 479 17.75 4.52 -9.34
CA GLY A 479 19.10 4.73 -9.87
C GLY A 479 20.19 3.99 -9.10
N ALA A 480 21.38 3.89 -9.69
CA ALA A 480 22.49 3.10 -9.16
C ALA A 480 22.93 3.56 -7.75
N ARG A 481 23.05 4.87 -7.53
CA ARG A 481 23.44 5.45 -6.23
C ARG A 481 22.53 5.04 -5.08
N ALA A 482 21.23 4.88 -5.32
CA ALA A 482 20.29 4.41 -4.31
C ALA A 482 20.51 2.92 -4.00
N ALA A 483 20.70 2.11 -5.04
CA ALA A 483 20.94 0.67 -4.90
C ALA A 483 22.25 0.38 -4.14
N ASP A 484 23.31 1.16 -4.39
CA ASP A 484 24.59 1.07 -3.68
C ASP A 484 24.43 1.42 -2.19
N VAL A 485 23.75 2.52 -1.85
CA VAL A 485 23.50 2.90 -0.45
C VAL A 485 22.65 1.87 0.29
N LEU A 486 21.61 1.30 -0.35
CA LEU A 486 20.82 0.24 0.26
C LEU A 486 21.61 -1.06 0.43
N ASN A 487 22.57 -1.35 -0.46
CA ASN A 487 23.47 -2.49 -0.31
C ASN A 487 24.42 -2.30 0.88
N ASP A 488 24.98 -1.11 1.05
CA ASP A 488 25.84 -0.75 2.19
C ASP A 488 25.07 -0.82 3.52
N HIS A 489 23.77 -0.52 3.52
CA HIS A 489 22.88 -0.67 4.67
C HIS A 489 22.29 -2.09 4.80
N HIS A 490 22.68 -3.05 3.95
CA HIS A 490 22.18 -4.43 3.91
C HIS A 490 20.67 -4.59 3.68
N TYR A 491 19.99 -3.58 3.11
CA TYR A 491 18.58 -3.65 2.68
C TYR A 491 18.38 -4.39 1.35
N VAL A 492 19.41 -4.39 0.50
CA VAL A 492 19.48 -5.18 -0.74
C VAL A 492 20.82 -5.90 -0.83
N LEU A 493 20.89 -6.96 -1.64
CA LEU A 493 22.13 -7.67 -1.91
C LEU A 493 22.67 -7.20 -3.28
N GLY A 494 23.80 -6.50 -3.28
CA GLY A 494 24.45 -5.99 -4.48
C GLY A 494 25.07 -7.09 -5.34
N ARG A 495 25.09 -6.89 -6.66
CA ARG A 495 25.74 -7.82 -7.59
C ARG A 495 27.26 -7.77 -7.39
N PRO A 496 27.96 -8.91 -7.26
CA PRO A 496 29.41 -8.90 -7.21
C PRO A 496 29.97 -8.37 -8.53
N LEU A 497 30.88 -7.39 -8.45
CA LEU A 497 31.57 -6.86 -9.63
C LEU A 497 32.25 -8.00 -10.39
N PRO A 498 32.13 -8.06 -11.74
CA PRO A 498 32.77 -9.08 -12.55
C PRO A 498 34.26 -9.19 -12.23
N SER A 499 34.75 -10.41 -12.03
CA SER A 499 36.14 -10.63 -11.60
C SER A 499 37.18 -10.10 -12.59
N SER A 500 36.80 -9.89 -13.86
CA SER A 500 37.59 -9.24 -14.90
C SER A 500 37.87 -7.75 -14.65
N LEU A 501 37.09 -7.07 -13.81
CA LEU A 501 37.33 -5.68 -13.39
C LEU A 501 38.08 -5.57 -12.06
N ARG A 502 38.42 -6.69 -11.42
CA ARG A 502 39.44 -6.71 -10.38
C ARG A 502 40.82 -6.59 -11.03
N LEU A 503 41.15 -5.38 -11.46
CA LEU A 503 42.54 -4.98 -11.74
C LEU A 503 43.42 -5.50 -10.61
N ALA A 504 44.42 -6.30 -10.96
CA ALA A 504 45.29 -6.92 -10.00
C ALA A 504 45.98 -5.82 -9.18
N SER A 505 45.57 -5.66 -7.92
CA SER A 505 46.21 -4.77 -6.96
C SER A 505 47.59 -5.34 -6.66
N SER A 506 48.56 -4.97 -7.50
CA SER A 506 49.94 -5.42 -7.46
C SER A 506 50.66 -4.78 -6.26
N SER A 507 50.32 -5.24 -5.06
CA SER A 507 51.06 -4.94 -3.84
C SER A 507 52.38 -5.73 -3.84
N LYS A 508 53.30 -5.36 -4.72
CA LYS A 508 54.73 -5.60 -4.50
C LYS A 508 55.21 -4.58 -3.47
N ARG A 509 55.07 -4.89 -2.19
CA ARG A 509 55.98 -4.37 -1.17
C ARG A 509 56.97 -5.45 -0.80
N THR A 510 58.15 -5.32 -1.40
CA THR A 510 59.39 -5.90 -0.90
C THR A 510 59.53 -5.52 0.57
N HIS A 511 59.64 -6.50 1.46
CA HIS A 511 60.31 -6.30 2.74
C HIS A 511 61.41 -7.34 2.85
N GLN A 512 62.60 -6.81 3.10
CA GLN A 512 63.88 -7.50 3.05
C GLN A 512 64.13 -8.25 4.36
N GLU A 513 64.92 -9.32 4.28
CA GLU A 513 65.32 -10.13 5.44
C GLU A 513 66.03 -9.29 6.50
N CYS A 514 65.71 -9.55 7.77
CA CYS A 514 66.71 -9.57 8.83
C CYS A 514 66.58 -10.92 9.53
N ASP A 515 67.65 -11.71 9.43
CA ASP A 515 67.78 -13.06 9.92
C ASP A 515 68.52 -13.05 11.27
N SER A 516 67.98 -13.75 12.27
CA SER A 516 68.69 -14.11 13.50
C SER A 516 67.89 -15.17 14.27
N GLY A 517 68.55 -16.28 14.63
CA GLY A 517 68.03 -17.33 15.49
C GLY A 517 67.70 -16.87 16.93
N ASP A 518 67.28 -17.75 17.84
CA ASP A 518 67.66 -19.17 17.89
C ASP A 518 66.64 -20.08 18.63
N GLU A 519 66.82 -21.39 18.45
CA GLU A 519 66.38 -22.57 19.22
C GLU A 519 65.08 -22.57 20.08
N GLY A 520 64.25 -23.64 19.95
CA GLY A 520 63.02 -23.77 20.77
C GLY A 520 62.20 -25.07 20.81
N GLY A 521 62.67 -26.21 20.27
CA GLY A 521 62.30 -27.58 20.72
C GLY A 521 60.86 -28.16 20.57
N GLN A 522 60.79 -29.30 19.85
CA GLN A 522 59.88 -30.47 20.03
C GLN A 522 58.38 -30.37 19.67
N GLY A 523 57.78 -31.45 19.10
CA GLY A 523 56.31 -31.47 18.93
C GLY A 523 55.56 -32.62 18.22
N ILE A 524 56.17 -33.44 17.35
CA ILE A 524 55.74 -34.82 16.96
C ILE A 524 54.34 -35.06 16.28
N HIS A 525 54.38 -35.84 15.17
CA HIS A 525 53.31 -36.63 14.50
C HIS A 525 51.99 -36.00 13.97
N ALA A 526 51.79 -36.11 12.65
CA ALA A 526 50.75 -37.00 12.07
C ALA A 526 51.03 -37.31 10.58
N SER A 527 50.70 -38.54 10.14
CA SER A 527 51.01 -39.06 8.81
C SER A 527 49.89 -38.89 7.77
N SER A 528 50.32 -38.60 6.54
CA SER A 528 49.81 -39.01 5.21
C SER A 528 48.54 -39.89 5.11
N GLY A 529 47.69 -39.63 4.10
CA GLY A 529 46.68 -40.63 3.69
C GLY A 529 45.65 -40.27 2.60
N SER A 530 46.07 -40.14 1.33
CA SER A 530 45.21 -40.14 0.12
C SER A 530 44.17 -38.99 -0.05
N GLY A 531 43.76 -38.58 -1.25
CA GLY A 531 44.11 -39.08 -2.58
C GLY A 531 42.92 -39.66 -3.36
N ARG A 532 41.87 -38.86 -3.63
CA ARG A 532 40.86 -39.21 -4.65
C ARG A 532 40.52 -38.03 -5.56
N LYS A 533 40.92 -38.16 -6.83
CA LYS A 533 40.38 -37.39 -7.95
C LYS A 533 38.93 -37.84 -8.18
N PHE A 534 38.01 -36.92 -8.48
CA PHE A 534 36.74 -37.27 -9.09
C PHE A 534 36.50 -36.46 -10.36
N SER A 535 36.03 -37.17 -11.39
CA SER A 535 35.97 -36.72 -12.77
C SER A 535 34.74 -35.87 -13.05
N ARG A 536 34.87 -34.90 -13.96
CA ARG A 536 33.71 -34.22 -14.59
C ARG A 536 32.98 -35.17 -15.55
N PRO A 537 31.65 -35.09 -15.67
CA PRO A 537 30.95 -35.32 -16.92
C PRO A 537 30.73 -33.99 -17.69
N TYR A 538 30.56 -34.09 -19.01
CA TYR A 538 30.39 -32.98 -19.95
C TYR A 538 28.91 -32.66 -20.24
N GLY A 539 28.63 -31.39 -20.57
CA GLY A 539 27.49 -30.97 -21.39
C GLY A 539 26.12 -30.89 -20.69
N PRO A 540 25.12 -30.22 -21.30
CA PRO A 540 25.05 -29.83 -22.72
C PRO A 540 25.46 -28.38 -23.02
N VAL A 541 25.80 -28.15 -24.29
CA VAL A 541 26.13 -26.85 -24.88
C VAL A 541 24.86 -26.05 -25.16
N TRP A 542 24.83 -24.78 -24.73
CA TRP A 542 23.81 -23.82 -25.17
C TRP A 542 24.42 -22.89 -26.23
N ILE A 543 23.78 -22.85 -27.39
CA ILE A 543 24.17 -21.99 -28.52
C ILE A 543 23.73 -20.56 -28.20
N CYS A 544 24.68 -19.63 -28.12
CA CYS A 544 24.40 -18.21 -27.96
C CYS A 544 24.20 -17.56 -29.33
N VAL A 545 22.98 -17.15 -29.65
CA VAL A 545 22.68 -16.38 -30.86
C VAL A 545 22.86 -14.90 -30.57
N CYS A 546 24.04 -14.37 -30.90
CA CYS A 546 24.30 -12.93 -30.83
C CYS A 546 23.76 -12.22 -32.07
N PHE A 547 22.70 -11.42 -31.93
CA PHE A 547 22.35 -10.41 -32.93
C PHE A 547 23.25 -9.20 -32.77
N ALA A 548 24.25 -9.07 -33.64
CA ALA A 548 25.00 -7.84 -33.82
C ALA A 548 24.27 -6.95 -34.83
N PHE A 549 23.79 -5.78 -34.38
CA PHE A 549 23.39 -4.70 -35.29
C PHE A 549 24.61 -3.82 -35.58
N THR A 550 25.33 -4.15 -36.65
CA THR A 550 26.30 -3.24 -37.25
C THR A 550 25.59 -2.27 -38.19
N SER A 551 25.92 -0.99 -38.06
CA SER A 551 25.54 0.06 -39.00
C SER A 551 26.14 -0.20 -40.38
N HIS A 552 25.42 0.17 -41.44
CA HIS A 552 25.99 0.55 -42.74
C HIS A 552 25.07 1.57 -43.42
N SER A 553 25.63 2.71 -43.79
CA SER A 553 25.09 3.62 -44.82
C SER A 553 25.59 3.14 -46.20
N PRO A 554 24.93 3.54 -47.29
CA PRO A 554 25.73 4.32 -48.24
C PRO A 554 25.02 5.50 -48.91
N ASN A 555 25.83 6.47 -49.35
CA ASN A 555 25.53 7.46 -50.39
C ASN A 555 25.24 6.74 -51.74
N THR A 556 24.77 7.33 -52.86
CA THR A 556 24.76 8.70 -53.39
C THR A 556 23.62 8.75 -54.46
N THR A 557 23.13 9.88 -54.98
CA THR A 557 23.69 10.64 -56.13
C THR A 557 22.83 11.89 -56.40
N ILE A 558 23.42 12.89 -57.06
CA ILE A 558 22.90 14.24 -57.36
C ILE A 558 22.32 14.30 -58.78
N MET A 559 21.21 15.03 -59.03
CA MET A 559 21.09 16.09 -60.06
C MET A 559 19.66 16.61 -60.26
N ASP A 560 19.57 17.95 -60.35
CA ASP A 560 18.75 18.83 -61.21
C ASP A 560 17.25 18.47 -61.42
N ALA A 561 16.30 19.25 -60.89
CA ALA A 561 15.89 20.61 -61.30
C ALA A 561 15.01 20.65 -62.55
N GLU A 562 13.72 20.98 -62.39
CA GLU A 562 13.02 21.88 -63.31
C GLU A 562 11.77 22.51 -62.69
N SER A 563 11.20 23.49 -63.39
CA SER A 563 10.26 24.48 -62.86
C SER A 563 8.83 24.31 -63.40
N ALA A 564 7.91 24.99 -62.73
CA ALA A 564 6.83 25.78 -63.35
C ALA A 564 5.38 25.27 -63.34
N THR A 565 4.52 26.29 -63.26
CA THR A 565 3.10 26.39 -63.63
C THR A 565 2.05 25.82 -62.68
N ALA A 566 1.20 26.75 -62.22
CA ALA A 566 -0.09 26.48 -61.61
C ALA A 566 -1.16 26.21 -62.68
N SER A 567 -2.28 25.59 -62.28
CA SER A 567 -3.60 25.96 -62.78
C SER A 567 -4.71 25.56 -61.82
N THR A 568 -5.48 26.56 -61.40
CA THR A 568 -6.77 26.44 -60.74
C THR A 568 -7.81 25.95 -61.74
N MET A 569 -8.64 24.96 -61.40
CA MET A 569 -10.01 24.88 -61.94
C MET A 569 -10.96 24.29 -60.90
N SER A 570 -11.98 25.08 -60.55
CA SER A 570 -13.18 24.65 -59.84
C SER A 570 -14.22 24.20 -60.87
N ILE A 571 -14.85 23.05 -60.68
CA ILE A 571 -16.22 22.78 -61.16
C ILE A 571 -17.00 22.06 -60.06
N ASP A 572 -18.15 22.66 -59.73
CA ASP A 572 -19.18 22.19 -58.82
C ASP A 572 -20.13 21.21 -59.54
N ALA A 573 -20.71 20.22 -58.83
CA ALA A 573 -22.16 19.93 -58.87
C ALA A 573 -22.59 18.60 -58.20
N ARG A 574 -23.20 18.74 -57.01
CA ARG A 574 -24.55 18.25 -56.59
C ARG A 574 -24.98 16.76 -56.68
N THR A 575 -25.86 16.43 -55.71
CA THR A 575 -27.03 15.50 -55.77
C THR A 575 -26.82 14.10 -55.15
N THR A 576 -27.69 13.47 -54.33
CA THR A 576 -28.77 13.87 -53.37
C THR A 576 -29.21 12.63 -52.55
N ARG A 577 -29.41 12.75 -51.22
CA ARG A 577 -30.35 12.00 -50.31
C ARG A 577 -30.01 12.40 -48.84
N ARG A 578 -30.84 12.95 -47.94
CA ARG A 578 -32.31 12.92 -47.63
C ARG A 578 -32.83 11.49 -47.39
N HIS A 579 -33.52 11.12 -46.29
CA HIS A 579 -34.10 11.77 -45.07
C HIS A 579 -33.85 10.82 -43.85
N ALA A 580 -34.13 11.06 -42.54
CA ALA A 580 -34.66 12.14 -41.66
C ALA A 580 -33.98 11.95 -40.26
N ILE A 581 -33.91 12.85 -39.26
CA ILE A 581 -34.80 13.82 -38.56
C ILE A 581 -35.80 13.21 -37.56
N ALA A 582 -35.51 13.38 -36.25
CA ALA A 582 -36.39 13.80 -35.13
C ALA A 582 -35.65 13.56 -33.78
N ASN A 583 -35.79 14.30 -32.68
CA ASN A 583 -36.32 15.65 -32.36
C ASN A 583 -35.76 16.00 -30.96
N MET A 584 -35.15 17.17 -30.73
CA MET A 584 -35.00 17.76 -29.38
C MET A 584 -34.99 19.30 -29.43
N PRO A 585 -35.49 19.98 -28.38
CA PRO A 585 -35.83 21.40 -28.45
C PRO A 585 -34.65 22.33 -28.14
N THR A 586 -34.67 23.49 -28.79
CA THR A 586 -33.86 24.67 -28.45
C THR A 586 -34.33 25.30 -27.14
N MET A 587 -33.39 25.70 -26.27
CA MET A 587 -33.62 26.68 -25.22
C MET A 587 -32.92 28.00 -25.56
N ASP A 588 -33.59 29.11 -25.31
CA ASP A 588 -33.03 30.45 -25.43
C ASP A 588 -32.02 30.74 -24.28
N PRO A 589 -30.98 31.56 -24.53
CA PRO A 589 -30.07 32.00 -23.48
C PRO A 589 -30.66 33.17 -22.66
N PRO A 590 -30.44 33.23 -21.33
CA PRO A 590 -30.79 34.40 -20.53
C PRO A 590 -29.84 35.58 -20.77
N PRO A 591 -30.30 36.83 -20.60
CA PRO A 591 -29.48 38.03 -20.71
C PRO A 591 -28.67 38.33 -19.43
N ASP A 592 -27.86 39.38 -19.51
CA ASP A 592 -27.11 40.04 -18.42
C ASP A 592 -26.01 39.24 -17.72
N LEU A 593 -24.78 39.41 -18.22
CA LEU A 593 -23.57 39.43 -17.40
C LEU A 593 -22.51 40.41 -17.94
N ALA A 594 -22.98 41.55 -18.47
CA ALA A 594 -22.14 42.68 -18.84
C ALA A 594 -21.96 43.63 -17.62
N ASN A 595 -21.17 43.21 -16.63
CA ASN A 595 -20.50 44.07 -15.63
C ASN A 595 -19.80 43.22 -14.55
N LEU A 596 -18.58 42.73 -14.81
CA LEU A 596 -17.54 42.55 -13.78
C LEU A 596 -16.15 42.35 -14.41
N ILE A 597 -15.58 43.41 -14.98
CA ILE A 597 -14.14 43.49 -15.25
C ILE A 597 -13.59 44.69 -14.49
N GLN A 598 -13.19 44.46 -13.24
CA GLN A 598 -12.12 45.21 -12.60
C GLN A 598 -10.99 44.22 -12.34
N SER A 599 -9.97 44.30 -13.19
CA SER A 599 -8.77 43.48 -13.09
C SER A 599 -7.76 44.19 -12.18
N ASP A 600 -7.53 43.65 -10.99
CA ASP A 600 -6.34 43.99 -10.20
C ASP A 600 -5.12 43.36 -10.86
N VAL A 601 -4.52 44.10 -11.79
CA VAL A 601 -3.21 43.77 -12.37
C VAL A 601 -2.13 44.32 -11.44
N ILE A 602 -1.46 43.44 -10.71
CA ILE A 602 -0.22 43.77 -10.02
C ILE A 602 0.93 43.49 -10.99
N GLU A 603 1.36 44.51 -11.73
CA GLU A 603 2.62 44.48 -12.46
C GLU A 603 3.79 44.69 -11.50
N TYR A 604 4.74 43.75 -11.50
CA TYR A 604 6.03 43.90 -10.84
C TYR A 604 7.06 44.31 -11.89
N LEU A 605 7.33 45.62 -11.99
CA LEU A 605 8.53 46.11 -12.64
C LEU A 605 9.72 45.85 -11.71
N TYR A 606 10.69 45.08 -12.19
CA TYR A 606 12.01 44.97 -11.59
C TYR A 606 12.95 45.82 -12.43
N ASP A 607 13.41 46.94 -11.89
CA ASP A 607 14.61 47.58 -12.41
C ASP A 607 15.81 46.66 -12.12
N ALA A 608 16.53 46.33 -13.17
CA ALA A 608 17.81 45.64 -13.08
C ALA A 608 18.90 46.69 -13.17
N ASP A 609 19.30 47.24 -12.02
CA ASP A 609 20.61 47.86 -11.73
C ASP A 609 20.55 48.62 -10.37
N ASP A 610 20.47 47.91 -9.23
CA ASP A 610 20.93 48.47 -7.94
C ASP A 610 21.26 47.35 -6.93
N ASP A 611 22.37 47.50 -6.20
CA ASP A 611 23.06 46.42 -5.48
C ASP A 611 22.72 46.35 -3.95
N ASP A 612 21.61 46.97 -3.53
CA ASP A 612 21.24 47.12 -2.11
C ASP A 612 19.88 46.46 -1.75
N ASP A 613 19.97 45.37 -0.99
CA ASP A 613 18.92 44.36 -0.79
C ASP A 613 17.83 44.81 0.21
N ARG A 614 17.00 45.81 -0.15
CA ARG A 614 15.80 46.22 0.62
C ARG A 614 14.59 46.54 -0.26
N PRO A 615 13.49 45.76 -0.19
CA PRO A 615 12.27 46.09 -0.92
C PRO A 615 11.58 47.33 -0.32
N THR A 616 11.56 48.43 -1.08
CA THR A 616 10.80 49.64 -0.72
C THR A 616 9.33 49.46 -1.11
N VAL A 617 8.44 49.34 -0.12
CA VAL A 617 6.99 49.22 -0.36
C VAL A 617 6.36 50.61 -0.44
N VAL A 618 6.09 51.07 -1.66
CA VAL A 618 5.27 52.28 -1.88
C VAL A 618 3.80 51.90 -1.86
N ARG A 619 3.06 52.39 -0.87
CA ARG A 619 1.60 52.23 -0.78
C ARG A 619 0.91 53.45 -1.40
N TYR A 620 0.11 53.24 -2.44
CA TYR A 620 -0.89 54.22 -2.86
C TYR A 620 -2.19 53.97 -2.10
N GLU A 621 -2.60 54.91 -1.26
CA GLU A 621 -3.94 54.92 -0.66
C GLU A 621 -4.88 55.74 -1.54
N ILE A 622 -5.77 55.05 -2.27
CA ILE A 622 -6.96 55.69 -2.86
C ILE A 622 -8.04 55.66 -1.79
N GLY A 623 -8.25 56.82 -1.16
CA GLY A 623 -9.22 56.96 -0.08
C GLY A 623 -10.67 56.77 -0.56
N ASN A 624 -11.47 56.08 0.24
CA ASN A 624 -12.92 56.25 0.23
C ASN A 624 -13.47 56.14 1.66
N THR A 625 -14.39 57.04 1.98
CA THR A 625 -14.97 57.28 3.30
C THR A 625 -15.99 56.20 3.69
N VAL A 626 -15.88 55.68 4.92
CA VAL A 626 -16.98 54.95 5.58
C VAL A 626 -17.15 55.46 7.02
N SER A 627 -18.41 55.65 7.41
CA SER A 627 -18.83 56.33 8.63
C SER A 627 -18.54 55.54 9.92
N ILE A 628 -18.28 56.27 11.01
CA ILE A 628 -18.13 55.73 12.37
C ILE A 628 -19.47 55.83 13.10
N HIS A 629 -19.91 54.74 13.74
CA HIS A 629 -20.76 54.82 14.94
C HIS A 629 -20.31 53.79 15.99
N PRO A 630 -20.30 54.13 17.29
CA PRO A 630 -19.72 53.29 18.34
C PRO A 630 -20.76 52.43 19.10
N ASN A 631 -20.22 51.53 19.94
CA ASN A 631 -20.82 50.78 21.05
C ASN A 631 -21.06 49.28 20.81
N ASN A 632 -20.17 48.44 21.34
CA ASN A 632 -20.38 47.87 22.68
C ASN A 632 -19.15 47.10 23.18
N VAL A 633 -18.74 47.39 24.42
CA VAL A 633 -17.68 46.65 25.13
C VAL A 633 -18.33 45.63 26.05
N LEU A 634 -18.03 44.34 25.87
CA LEU A 634 -18.24 43.33 26.90
C LEU A 634 -17.02 42.41 27.00
N SER A 635 -16.27 42.59 28.08
CA SER A 635 -15.14 41.78 28.50
C SER A 635 -15.61 40.47 29.15
N GLY A 636 -15.07 39.32 28.71
CA GLY A 636 -15.24 38.01 29.34
C GLY A 636 -13.86 37.37 29.63
N PRO A 637 -13.63 36.72 30.79
CA PRO A 637 -12.28 36.36 31.24
C PRO A 637 -11.79 34.99 30.75
N CYS A 638 -10.47 34.88 30.53
CA CYS A 638 -9.78 33.59 30.34
C CYS A 638 -9.69 32.80 31.66
N PRO A 639 -9.93 31.47 31.66
CA PRO A 639 -9.59 30.61 32.80
C PRO A 639 -8.08 30.30 32.83
N ARG A 640 -7.47 30.41 34.00
CA ARG A 640 -6.14 29.83 34.27
C ARG A 640 -6.29 28.33 34.56
N VAL A 641 -5.45 27.51 33.93
CA VAL A 641 -5.28 26.10 34.27
C VAL A 641 -4.17 25.97 35.34
N ARG A 642 -4.35 25.04 36.28
CA ARG A 642 -3.32 24.56 37.22
C ARG A 642 -2.79 23.22 36.73
#